data_AF-A0A9P1CT07-F1
#
_entry.id   AF-A0A9P1CT07-F1
#
_cell.length_a   1.000
_cell.length_b   1.000
_cell.length_c   1.000
_cell.angle_alpha   90.00
_cell.angle_beta   90.00
_cell.angle_gamma   90.00
#
_symmetry.space_group_name_H-M   'P 1'
#
loop_
_entity.id
_entity.type
_entity.pdbx_description
1 polymer ?
#
loop_
_entity_poly.entity_id
_entity_poly.type
_entity_poly.pdbx_seq_one_letter_code
_entity_poly.pdbx_strand_id
1 'polypeptide(L)'
;MPVGMGINGFGRIGRLVFRAASGNPDAEVKAINDPFMDLEYMVYQLKYDSVHKTFGGTIAAKKDAGKEFLVVNGKEIAVFHEKDPAAIKWGESGAEYVCESTGIFTTQEKAALHIGGGAKKVIISAPPKDAVPMYVMGVNHENYKSSDTVVSNASCTTNCLAPLTKVVHENFGIVEGLMTTVHAMTATQLTVDGPSRGGKDWRGGRCASQNIIPSSTGAAKAVGVVIPDMKGKLTGMAFRVPTPDVSVVDLTCRLSKPAKYEEIVKAIKDAAAGPMKGVLDWTDEEVVSTDFVTCKASSIFDEKAGISLNDNFVKLVSWYDNEWGYSNRLVELAIHMKKVDGCELPERTVPELCAFAAAPHAVARVQSELEGLVSNCMGINGFGRIGRLVFRAASGNPDAEVKAINDPFMDLEYMVYQLKYDSVHKTFGGTIAAKKDGGKEFLVVNGKEIAVFHEKDPAAIKWGESGAEYVCESTGIFTTQEKAALHIGGGAKKVIISAPPKDAVPMYVMGVNHENYKSTDTVVSNASCTTNCLAPLTKVVHENFGIVEGLMTTVHAMTATQLTVDGPSRGGKDWRGGRCASQNIIPSSTGAAKAVGKVIPDMNGKLTGMAFRVPTPDVSVVDLTCRLSKPAKYEEIVKAIKDAAAGPMKGVLDWTDEEVVSTDFVTCKASSIFDEKAGISLNDNFVKLVSWYDNEWGYSNRLVELAIHMKKVDG
;
A
#
# COMPACT_ATOMS: atom_id res chain seq x y z
N MET A 1 40.34 16.88 -0.28
CA MET A 1 40.15 16.44 -1.68
C MET A 1 38.83 15.68 -1.75
N PRO A 2 38.06 15.80 -2.84
CA PRO A 2 36.81 15.05 -2.98
C PRO A 2 37.05 13.53 -2.97
N VAL A 3 36.01 12.76 -2.62
CA VAL A 3 36.06 11.30 -2.71
C VAL A 3 36.01 10.87 -4.18
N GLY A 4 37.02 10.13 -4.62
CA GLY A 4 37.05 9.54 -5.96
C GLY A 4 36.15 8.30 -6.01
N MET A 5 35.01 8.40 -6.71
CA MET A 5 34.00 7.34 -6.73
C MET A 5 34.06 6.49 -8.00
N GLY A 6 33.86 5.18 -7.85
CA GLY A 6 33.49 4.26 -8.92
C GLY A 6 32.01 3.86 -8.82
N ILE A 7 31.37 3.49 -9.93
CA ILE A 7 29.98 3.02 -9.94
C ILE A 7 29.88 1.73 -10.75
N ASN A 8 29.48 0.63 -10.11
CA ASN A 8 29.21 -0.64 -10.78
C ASN A 8 27.70 -0.84 -10.97
N GLY A 9 27.26 -1.08 -12.20
CA GLY A 9 25.86 -1.10 -12.60
C GLY A 9 25.27 0.30 -12.75
N PHE A 10 25.04 0.75 -13.98
CA PHE A 10 24.52 2.09 -14.31
C PHE A 10 22.98 2.09 -14.43
N GLY A 11 22.33 1.34 -13.53
CA GLY A 11 20.88 1.32 -13.33
C GLY A 11 20.36 2.58 -12.63
N ARG A 12 19.14 2.55 -12.10
CA ARG A 12 18.48 3.70 -11.44
C ARG A 12 19.39 4.35 -10.38
N ILE A 13 19.77 3.59 -9.36
CA ILE A 13 20.63 4.04 -8.26
C ILE A 13 22.01 4.48 -8.77
N GLY A 14 22.63 3.76 -9.70
CA GLY A 14 23.94 4.12 -10.25
C GLY A 14 23.93 5.48 -10.97
N ARG A 15 22.93 5.75 -11.81
CA ARG A 15 22.79 7.06 -12.49
C ARG A 15 22.40 8.17 -11.53
N LEU A 16 21.65 7.88 -10.46
CA LEU A 16 21.25 8.87 -9.47
C LEU A 16 22.36 9.18 -8.46
N VAL A 17 23.22 8.20 -8.11
CA VAL A 17 24.50 8.44 -7.43
C VAL A 17 25.40 9.32 -8.30
N PHE A 18 25.49 9.05 -9.61
CA PHE A 18 26.23 9.91 -10.53
C PHE A 18 25.69 11.35 -10.56
N ARG A 19 24.35 11.52 -10.68
CA ARG A 19 23.71 12.85 -10.66
C ARG A 19 23.91 13.57 -9.33
N ALA A 20 23.83 12.86 -8.19
CA ALA A 20 24.03 13.43 -6.86
C ALA A 20 25.49 13.86 -6.63
N ALA A 21 26.46 13.01 -6.98
CA ALA A 21 27.89 13.32 -6.90
C ALA A 21 28.28 14.47 -7.85
N SER A 22 27.72 14.52 -9.06
CA SER A 22 27.95 15.63 -10.01
C SER A 22 27.52 17.00 -9.48
N GLY A 23 26.60 17.05 -8.51
CA GLY A 23 26.15 18.26 -7.83
C GLY A 23 26.77 18.49 -6.44
N ASN A 24 27.81 17.73 -6.07
CA ASN A 24 28.43 17.80 -4.74
C ASN A 24 29.96 18.06 -4.88
N PRO A 25 30.51 19.17 -4.35
CA PRO A 25 31.94 19.50 -4.49
C PRO A 25 32.87 18.52 -3.77
N ASP A 26 32.38 17.76 -2.78
CA ASP A 26 33.16 16.80 -2.00
C ASP A 26 33.18 15.38 -2.59
N ALA A 27 32.52 15.15 -3.74
CA ALA A 27 32.52 13.87 -4.45
C ALA A 27 32.87 14.05 -5.93
N GLU A 28 33.53 13.05 -6.53
CA GLU A 28 33.82 13.06 -7.97
C GLU A 28 33.80 11.64 -8.54
N VAL A 29 32.88 11.37 -9.47
CA VAL A 29 32.87 10.08 -10.17
C VAL A 29 34.04 10.02 -11.15
N LYS A 30 34.86 8.99 -11.02
CA LYS A 30 36.05 8.74 -11.84
C LYS A 30 35.85 7.62 -12.85
N ALA A 31 35.01 6.64 -12.53
CA ALA A 31 34.74 5.50 -13.40
C ALA A 31 33.31 4.95 -13.25
N ILE A 32 32.78 4.40 -14.34
CA ILE A 32 31.51 3.68 -14.42
C ILE A 32 31.77 2.30 -15.06
N ASN A 33 31.14 1.25 -14.55
CA ASN A 33 31.11 -0.06 -15.20
C ASN A 33 29.67 -0.53 -15.43
N ASP A 34 29.31 -0.84 -16.68
CA ASP A 34 28.10 -1.63 -16.97
C ASP A 34 28.27 -2.48 -18.24
N PRO A 35 28.22 -3.83 -18.15
CA PRO A 35 28.37 -4.73 -19.29
C PRO A 35 27.10 -4.90 -20.14
N PHE A 36 26.01 -4.18 -19.85
CA PHE A 36 24.73 -4.25 -20.56
C PHE A 36 24.35 -2.91 -21.25
N MET A 37 25.23 -1.91 -21.21
CA MET A 37 25.02 -0.61 -21.84
C MET A 37 26.29 -0.19 -22.59
N ASP A 38 26.18 0.18 -23.86
CA ASP A 38 27.26 0.89 -24.56
C ASP A 38 27.29 2.38 -24.16
N LEU A 39 28.37 3.08 -24.54
CA LEU A 39 28.60 4.48 -24.20
C LEU A 39 27.50 5.44 -24.69
N GLU A 40 26.92 5.22 -25.88
CA GLU A 40 25.84 6.08 -26.39
C GLU A 40 24.54 5.84 -25.62
N TYR A 41 24.28 4.58 -25.21
CA TYR A 41 23.15 4.27 -24.35
C TYR A 41 23.34 4.78 -22.92
N MET A 42 24.58 4.85 -22.40
CA MET A 42 24.90 5.58 -21.16
C MET A 42 24.64 7.08 -21.30
N VAL A 43 25.04 7.72 -22.41
CA VAL A 43 24.73 9.13 -22.71
C VAL A 43 23.21 9.35 -22.71
N TYR A 44 22.45 8.50 -23.41
CA TYR A 44 20.98 8.57 -23.48
C TYR A 44 20.31 8.42 -22.10
N GLN A 45 20.64 7.35 -21.36
CA GLN A 45 20.00 7.04 -20.07
C GLN A 45 20.41 7.97 -18.94
N LEU A 46 21.57 8.65 -19.03
CA LEU A 46 21.90 9.74 -18.10
C LEU A 46 21.17 11.03 -18.50
N LYS A 47 21.07 11.33 -19.80
CA LYS A 47 20.43 12.55 -20.32
C LYS A 47 18.94 12.61 -20.04
N TYR A 48 18.21 11.52 -20.28
CA TYR A 48 16.76 11.46 -20.11
C TYR A 48 16.37 10.57 -18.92
N ASP A 49 15.50 11.07 -18.05
CA ASP A 49 14.92 10.29 -16.96
C ASP A 49 13.41 10.58 -16.82
N SER A 50 12.60 9.53 -16.71
CA SER A 50 11.14 9.64 -16.63
C SER A 50 10.63 10.19 -15.30
N VAL A 51 11.46 10.16 -14.24
CA VAL A 51 11.12 10.63 -12.90
C VAL A 51 11.88 11.92 -12.62
N HIS A 52 13.21 11.86 -12.57
CA HIS A 52 14.06 12.98 -12.17
C HIS A 52 14.43 13.92 -13.34
N LYS A 53 13.63 13.91 -14.40
CA LYS A 53 13.72 14.80 -15.58
C LYS A 53 15.07 14.71 -16.31
N THR A 54 15.27 15.56 -17.32
CA THR A 54 16.53 15.64 -18.06
C THR A 54 17.69 16.12 -17.19
N PHE A 55 18.87 15.56 -17.39
CA PHE A 55 20.08 16.06 -16.74
C PHE A 55 20.42 17.48 -17.24
N GLY A 56 20.71 18.39 -16.31
CA GLY A 56 20.91 19.82 -16.61
C GLY A 56 22.30 20.21 -17.11
N GLY A 57 23.25 19.27 -17.19
CA GLY A 57 24.61 19.49 -17.68
C GLY A 57 24.83 18.96 -19.11
N THR A 58 26.00 19.26 -19.67
CA THR A 58 26.41 18.65 -20.95
C THR A 58 26.85 17.20 -20.74
N ILE A 59 26.50 16.33 -21.70
CA ILE A 59 26.90 14.91 -21.72
C ILE A 59 27.31 14.58 -23.16
N ALA A 60 28.46 13.94 -23.35
CA ALA A 60 28.93 13.44 -24.64
C ALA A 60 29.71 12.13 -24.49
N ALA A 61 29.80 11.36 -25.57
CA ALA A 61 30.70 10.22 -25.71
C ALA A 61 32.08 10.69 -26.20
N LYS A 62 33.16 10.14 -25.66
CA LYS A 62 34.53 10.24 -26.18
C LYS A 62 35.17 8.86 -26.19
N LYS A 63 35.90 8.52 -27.26
CA LYS A 63 36.78 7.34 -27.32
C LYS A 63 38.18 7.80 -27.70
N ASP A 64 39.19 7.34 -26.98
CA ASP A 64 40.57 7.84 -27.08
C ASP A 64 41.56 6.72 -26.77
N ALA A 65 42.53 6.48 -27.68
CA ALA A 65 43.48 5.37 -27.61
C ALA A 65 42.87 3.97 -27.29
N GLY A 66 41.60 3.73 -27.65
CA GLY A 66 40.87 2.49 -27.35
C GLY A 66 40.22 2.44 -25.95
N LYS A 67 40.34 3.49 -25.14
CA LYS A 67 39.58 3.69 -23.89
C LYS A 67 38.31 4.50 -24.16
N GLU A 68 37.26 4.24 -23.38
CA GLU A 68 35.96 4.91 -23.50
C GLU A 68 35.71 5.84 -22.32
N PHE A 69 35.14 7.01 -22.60
CA PHE A 69 34.90 8.07 -21.62
C PHE A 69 33.52 8.69 -21.80
N LEU A 70 32.78 8.78 -20.70
CA LEU A 70 31.58 9.60 -20.59
C LEU A 70 32.03 11.01 -20.20
N VAL A 71 31.85 12.00 -21.09
CA VAL A 71 32.26 13.38 -20.86
C VAL A 71 31.07 14.16 -20.31
N VAL A 72 31.17 14.63 -19.06
CA VAL A 72 30.09 15.37 -18.38
C VAL A 72 30.60 16.70 -17.86
N ASN A 73 29.96 17.80 -18.28
CA ASN A 73 30.37 19.18 -17.96
C ASN A 73 31.87 19.45 -18.23
N GLY A 74 32.42 18.81 -19.27
CA GLY A 74 33.84 18.90 -19.64
C GLY A 74 34.81 18.02 -18.84
N LYS A 75 34.34 17.27 -17.84
CA LYS A 75 35.13 16.23 -17.14
C LYS A 75 35.03 14.91 -17.89
N GLU A 76 36.12 14.16 -17.99
CA GLU A 76 36.14 12.81 -18.56
C GLU A 76 36.02 11.75 -17.44
N ILE A 77 35.00 10.90 -17.51
CA ILE A 77 34.77 9.77 -16.59
C ILE A 77 35.02 8.48 -17.37
N ALA A 78 35.91 7.61 -16.87
CA ALA A 78 36.24 6.35 -17.55
C ALA A 78 35.05 5.39 -17.59
N VAL A 79 34.91 4.64 -18.68
CA VAL A 79 33.82 3.66 -18.86
C VAL A 79 34.40 2.26 -19.10
N PHE A 80 33.83 1.29 -18.40
CA PHE A 80 34.16 -0.14 -18.47
C PHE A 80 32.88 -0.96 -18.74
N HIS A 81 33.05 -2.16 -19.31
CA HIS A 81 31.96 -3.07 -19.70
C HIS A 81 32.19 -4.50 -19.20
N GLU A 82 32.77 -4.64 -18.02
CA GLU A 82 33.16 -5.94 -17.44
C GLU A 82 32.02 -6.61 -16.68
N LYS A 83 31.95 -7.93 -16.81
CA LYS A 83 31.03 -8.80 -16.02
C LYS A 83 31.67 -9.32 -14.73
N ASP A 84 33.00 -9.31 -14.66
CA ASP A 84 33.76 -9.67 -13.46
C ASP A 84 34.20 -8.40 -12.71
N PRO A 85 33.71 -8.20 -11.46
CA PRO A 85 34.17 -7.15 -10.55
C PRO A 85 35.69 -6.98 -10.39
N ALA A 86 36.48 -8.04 -10.56
CA ALA A 86 37.95 -8.04 -10.44
C ALA A 86 38.67 -7.65 -11.75
N ALA A 87 37.98 -7.69 -12.90
CA ALA A 87 38.56 -7.25 -14.17
C ALA A 87 38.67 -5.71 -14.24
N ILE A 88 37.72 -4.98 -13.65
CA ILE A 88 37.56 -3.52 -13.72
C ILE A 88 38.78 -2.80 -13.14
N LYS A 89 39.36 -1.84 -13.87
CA LYS A 89 40.60 -1.12 -13.49
C LYS A 89 40.33 0.18 -12.74
N TRP A 90 39.61 0.10 -11.63
CA TRP A 90 39.28 1.24 -10.75
C TRP A 90 40.51 2.08 -10.38
N GLY A 91 41.64 1.43 -10.09
CA GLY A 91 42.89 2.08 -9.72
C GLY A 91 43.48 2.98 -10.83
N GLU A 92 43.32 2.63 -12.11
CA GLU A 92 43.79 3.46 -13.23
C GLU A 92 43.01 4.77 -13.37
N SER A 93 41.75 4.80 -12.92
CA SER A 93 40.89 5.98 -12.96
C SER A 93 40.97 6.84 -11.69
N GLY A 94 41.57 6.32 -10.61
CA GLY A 94 41.51 6.93 -9.29
C GLY A 94 40.15 6.77 -8.58
N ALA A 95 39.39 5.72 -8.92
CA ALA A 95 38.15 5.36 -8.24
C ALA A 95 38.46 4.59 -6.94
N GLU A 96 38.50 5.31 -5.82
CA GLU A 96 38.83 4.74 -4.51
C GLU A 96 37.63 4.07 -3.81
N TYR A 97 36.41 4.61 -3.95
CA TYR A 97 35.19 4.16 -3.27
C TYR A 97 34.17 3.71 -4.30
N VAL A 98 33.88 2.42 -4.39
CA VAL A 98 32.98 1.86 -5.40
C VAL A 98 31.56 1.72 -4.85
N CYS A 99 30.59 2.37 -5.49
CA CYS A 99 29.17 2.08 -5.32
C CYS A 99 28.84 0.79 -6.07
N GLU A 100 28.54 -0.28 -5.34
CA GLU A 100 28.06 -1.54 -5.91
C GLU A 100 26.52 -1.47 -6.05
N SER A 101 26.08 -1.20 -7.28
CA SER A 101 24.68 -0.97 -7.66
C SER A 101 24.14 -1.90 -8.76
N THR A 102 24.75 -3.08 -8.91
CA THR A 102 24.19 -4.17 -9.74
C THR A 102 23.11 -4.97 -9.00
N GLY A 103 23.15 -4.98 -7.66
CA GLY A 103 22.33 -5.84 -6.80
C GLY A 103 22.77 -7.31 -6.75
N ILE A 104 23.80 -7.69 -7.52
CA ILE A 104 24.29 -9.06 -7.65
C ILE A 104 25.38 -9.35 -6.61
N PHE A 105 26.35 -8.44 -6.47
CA PHE A 105 27.54 -8.63 -5.63
C PHE A 105 27.30 -8.19 -4.17
N THR A 106 26.21 -8.69 -3.59
CA THR A 106 25.60 -8.29 -2.30
C THR A 106 26.11 -9.13 -1.10
N THR A 107 27.39 -9.48 -1.10
CA THR A 107 28.11 -10.20 -0.01
C THR A 107 29.56 -9.73 0.09
N GLN A 108 30.18 -9.88 1.27
CA GLN A 108 31.58 -9.49 1.56
C GLN A 108 32.54 -10.01 0.47
N GLU A 109 32.53 -11.32 0.24
CA GLU A 109 33.35 -12.02 -0.77
C GLU A 109 33.24 -11.39 -2.17
N LYS A 110 32.01 -11.04 -2.58
CA LYS A 110 31.68 -10.64 -3.95
C LYS A 110 31.93 -9.16 -4.20
N ALA A 111 31.64 -8.32 -3.22
CA ALA A 111 31.96 -6.90 -3.26
C ALA A 111 33.49 -6.69 -3.19
N ALA A 112 34.20 -7.45 -2.35
CA ALA A 112 35.65 -7.34 -2.18
C ALA A 112 36.45 -7.62 -3.45
N LEU A 113 35.89 -8.29 -4.46
CA LEU A 113 36.52 -8.47 -5.77
C LEU A 113 36.93 -7.12 -6.43
N HIS A 114 36.19 -6.04 -6.20
CA HIS A 114 36.56 -4.71 -6.69
C HIS A 114 37.86 -4.16 -6.09
N ILE A 115 38.26 -4.63 -4.91
CA ILE A 115 39.54 -4.26 -4.28
C ILE A 115 40.71 -4.80 -5.12
N GLY A 116 40.56 -5.97 -5.74
CA GLY A 116 41.49 -6.50 -6.75
C GLY A 116 41.61 -5.62 -8.01
N GLY A 117 40.58 -4.83 -8.31
CA GLY A 117 40.60 -3.79 -9.36
C GLY A 117 41.29 -2.49 -8.96
N GLY A 118 41.81 -2.38 -7.73
CA GLY A 118 42.47 -1.19 -7.20
C GLY A 118 41.56 -0.22 -6.45
N ALA A 119 40.30 -0.57 -6.19
CA ALA A 119 39.46 0.18 -5.26
C ALA A 119 39.95 0.00 -3.81
N LYS A 120 39.71 0.99 -2.95
CA LYS A 120 40.04 0.93 -1.52
C LYS A 120 38.88 0.45 -0.66
N LYS A 121 37.66 0.86 -1.03
CA LYS A 121 36.42 0.61 -0.27
C LYS A 121 35.25 0.33 -1.21
N VAL A 122 34.27 -0.45 -0.75
CA VAL A 122 33.05 -0.78 -1.51
C VAL A 122 31.81 -0.51 -0.66
N ILE A 123 30.81 0.13 -1.27
CA ILE A 123 29.53 0.47 -0.64
C ILE A 123 28.42 -0.23 -1.43
N ILE A 124 27.85 -1.28 -0.84
CA ILE A 124 26.74 -2.04 -1.41
C ILE A 124 25.46 -1.21 -1.30
N SER A 125 24.81 -0.94 -2.44
CA SER A 125 23.58 -0.16 -2.51
C SER A 125 22.30 -0.95 -2.17
N ALA A 126 22.42 -2.04 -1.42
CA ALA A 126 21.32 -2.85 -0.93
C ALA A 126 21.71 -3.53 0.40
N PRO A 127 20.75 -4.07 1.17
CA PRO A 127 21.06 -4.89 2.34
C PRO A 127 21.89 -6.12 1.91
N PRO A 128 22.93 -6.49 2.68
CA PRO A 128 23.76 -7.64 2.39
C PRO A 128 23.04 -8.94 2.71
N LYS A 129 23.60 -10.07 2.24
CA LYS A 129 23.09 -11.43 2.54
C LYS A 129 23.89 -12.14 3.63
N ASP A 130 24.92 -11.47 4.14
CA ASP A 130 25.90 -11.90 5.14
C ASP A 130 26.19 -10.73 6.11
N ALA A 131 27.15 -10.93 7.02
CA ALA A 131 27.45 -10.01 8.12
C ALA A 131 28.21 -8.72 7.73
N VAL A 132 28.10 -8.25 6.47
CA VAL A 132 28.65 -6.94 6.06
C VAL A 132 28.00 -5.82 6.90
N PRO A 133 28.78 -4.90 7.49
CA PRO A 133 28.23 -3.85 8.34
C PRO A 133 27.33 -2.90 7.54
N MET A 134 26.16 -2.60 8.11
CA MET A 134 25.20 -1.62 7.57
C MET A 134 25.34 -0.29 8.29
N TYR A 135 25.43 0.80 7.51
CA TYR A 135 25.46 2.16 8.00
C TYR A 135 24.33 2.99 7.39
N VAL A 136 23.71 3.82 8.23
CA VAL A 136 22.70 4.81 7.88
C VAL A 136 23.16 6.15 8.44
N MET A 137 23.29 7.13 7.54
CA MET A 137 23.66 8.52 7.87
C MET A 137 22.68 9.10 8.90
N GLY A 138 23.18 9.88 9.86
CA GLY A 138 22.37 10.43 10.95
C GLY A 138 21.88 9.42 12.01
N VAL A 139 22.11 8.11 11.83
CA VAL A 139 21.68 7.07 12.79
C VAL A 139 22.87 6.36 13.43
N ASN A 140 23.72 5.69 12.65
CA ASN A 140 24.84 4.89 13.17
C ASN A 140 26.14 5.03 12.35
N HIS A 141 26.16 5.87 11.32
CA HIS A 141 27.33 6.08 10.47
C HIS A 141 28.63 6.42 11.23
N GLU A 142 28.55 7.12 12.37
CA GLU A 142 29.70 7.44 13.23
C GLU A 142 30.38 6.19 13.85
N ASN A 143 29.73 5.02 13.80
CA ASN A 143 30.32 3.74 14.21
C ASN A 143 31.16 3.08 13.09
N TYR A 144 31.23 3.68 11.89
CA TYR A 144 32.09 3.23 10.79
C TYR A 144 33.57 3.24 11.20
N LYS A 145 34.30 2.20 10.80
CA LYS A 145 35.74 2.11 11.07
C LYS A 145 36.53 1.87 9.80
N SER A 146 37.77 2.36 9.80
CA SER A 146 38.68 2.23 8.66
C SER A 146 39.09 0.78 8.36
N SER A 147 38.80 -0.17 9.26
CA SER A 147 38.85 -1.63 9.03
C SER A 147 37.80 -2.13 8.04
N ASP A 148 36.64 -1.48 7.96
CA ASP A 148 35.55 -1.88 7.08
C ASP A 148 35.93 -1.60 5.61
N THR A 149 36.27 -2.66 4.87
CA THR A 149 36.62 -2.58 3.44
C THR A 149 35.41 -2.68 2.52
N VAL A 150 34.36 -3.35 2.99
CA VAL A 150 33.05 -3.45 2.35
C VAL A 150 32.00 -3.07 3.39
N VAL A 151 31.07 -2.18 3.01
CA VAL A 151 29.93 -1.77 3.82
C VAL A 151 28.64 -1.84 2.99
N SER A 152 27.48 -1.72 3.65
CA SER A 152 26.19 -1.51 3.00
C SER A 152 25.54 -0.23 3.49
N ASN A 153 24.87 0.51 2.59
CA ASN A 153 24.01 1.65 2.96
C ASN A 153 22.59 1.19 3.37
N ALA A 154 22.42 -0.08 3.73
CA ALA A 154 21.14 -0.75 4.00
C ALA A 154 20.16 -0.69 2.79
N SER A 155 18.91 -0.26 3.00
CA SER A 155 17.93 -0.01 1.94
C SER A 155 17.32 1.37 2.07
N CYS A 156 16.65 1.85 1.03
CA CYS A 156 15.86 3.08 1.05
C CYS A 156 14.82 3.07 2.19
N THR A 157 14.03 2.00 2.36
CA THR A 157 13.07 1.85 3.47
C THR A 157 13.76 1.86 4.84
N THR A 158 14.94 1.26 5.00
CA THR A 158 15.69 1.32 6.26
C THR A 158 16.22 2.72 6.55
N ASN A 159 16.68 3.45 5.51
CA ASN A 159 17.11 4.85 5.63
C ASN A 159 15.93 5.78 6.01
N CYS A 160 14.71 5.45 5.61
CA CYS A 160 13.50 6.17 6.04
C CYS A 160 13.09 5.81 7.49
N LEU A 161 13.01 4.51 7.78
CA LEU A 161 12.48 4.04 9.06
C LEU A 161 13.45 4.27 10.24
N ALA A 162 14.76 4.18 10.04
CA ALA A 162 15.73 4.23 11.14
C ALA A 162 15.85 5.61 11.83
N PRO A 163 15.91 6.76 11.13
CA PRO A 163 15.89 8.08 11.76
C PRO A 163 14.63 8.30 12.62
N LEU A 164 13.45 8.05 12.04
CA LEU A 164 12.17 8.13 12.74
C LEU A 164 12.13 7.23 13.98
N THR A 165 12.60 5.98 13.84
CA THR A 165 12.70 5.02 14.95
C THR A 165 13.62 5.53 16.05
N LYS A 166 14.80 6.06 15.72
CA LYS A 166 15.79 6.57 16.69
C LYS A 166 15.20 7.70 17.52
N VAL A 167 14.60 8.72 16.90
CA VAL A 167 13.98 9.85 17.63
C VAL A 167 12.88 9.38 18.58
N VAL A 168 11.96 8.53 18.10
CA VAL A 168 10.82 8.07 18.89
C VAL A 168 11.26 7.12 20.01
N HIS A 169 12.27 6.28 19.76
CA HIS A 169 12.83 5.40 20.78
C HIS A 169 13.57 6.20 21.88
N GLU A 170 14.39 7.18 21.51
CA GLU A 170 15.17 7.96 22.48
C GLU A 170 14.31 8.89 23.35
N ASN A 171 13.15 9.36 22.85
CA ASN A 171 12.26 10.26 23.60
C ASN A 171 11.12 9.55 24.36
N PHE A 172 10.67 8.38 23.88
CA PHE A 172 9.45 7.70 24.37
C PHE A 172 9.59 6.17 24.53
N GLY A 173 10.69 5.58 24.08
CA GLY A 173 10.98 4.15 24.21
C GLY A 173 10.02 3.23 23.46
N ILE A 174 10.31 2.92 22.19
CA ILE A 174 9.55 1.89 21.46
C ILE A 174 9.78 0.52 22.11
N VAL A 175 8.68 -0.13 22.52
CA VAL A 175 8.68 -1.50 23.06
C VAL A 175 8.60 -2.51 21.92
N GLU A 176 7.70 -2.28 20.97
CA GLU A 176 7.42 -3.16 19.84
C GLU A 176 6.79 -2.36 18.69
N GLY A 177 7.02 -2.78 17.44
CA GLY A 177 6.47 -2.11 16.27
C GLY A 177 6.42 -2.99 15.01
N LEU A 178 5.40 -2.74 14.21
CA LEU A 178 5.10 -3.45 12.97
C LEU A 178 4.95 -2.43 11.84
N MET A 179 5.86 -2.51 10.87
CA MET A 179 5.96 -1.57 9.75
C MET A 179 5.29 -2.13 8.50
N THR A 180 4.66 -1.25 7.73
CA THR A 180 4.28 -1.49 6.34
C THR A 180 4.83 -0.36 5.48
N THR A 181 5.36 -0.67 4.30
CA THR A 181 5.67 0.37 3.31
C THR A 181 4.79 0.20 2.08
N VAL A 182 4.12 1.29 1.68
CA VAL A 182 3.47 1.38 0.37
C VAL A 182 4.55 1.91 -0.57
N HIS A 183 5.01 1.05 -1.48
CA HIS A 183 6.27 1.20 -2.19
C HIS A 183 6.04 1.39 -3.68
N ALA A 184 6.79 2.30 -4.30
CA ALA A 184 6.84 2.46 -5.75
C ALA A 184 7.32 1.18 -6.45
N MET A 185 7.02 1.07 -7.75
CA MET A 185 7.52 0.00 -8.61
C MET A 185 9.06 -0.01 -8.66
N THR A 186 9.66 -1.19 -8.76
CA THR A 186 11.12 -1.37 -8.87
C THR A 186 11.49 -2.21 -10.08
N ALA A 187 12.70 -2.02 -10.62
CA ALA A 187 13.22 -2.72 -11.81
C ALA A 187 13.39 -4.26 -11.68
N THR A 188 12.93 -4.85 -10.59
CA THR A 188 12.83 -6.31 -10.37
C THR A 188 11.44 -6.86 -10.71
N GLN A 189 10.43 -6.00 -10.87
CA GLN A 189 9.06 -6.37 -11.24
C GLN A 189 8.88 -6.38 -12.76
N LEU A 190 7.82 -7.03 -13.24
CA LEU A 190 7.53 -7.19 -14.66
C LEU A 190 6.39 -6.28 -15.14
N THR A 191 6.47 -5.86 -16.41
CA THR A 191 5.47 -5.01 -17.07
C THR A 191 4.16 -5.75 -17.39
N VAL A 192 4.23 -7.08 -17.48
CA VAL A 192 3.14 -8.04 -17.67
C VAL A 192 3.47 -9.30 -16.87
N ASP A 193 2.48 -10.16 -16.62
CA ASP A 193 2.66 -11.41 -15.88
C ASP A 193 3.72 -12.31 -16.53
N GLY A 194 4.72 -12.74 -15.74
CA GLY A 194 5.81 -13.58 -16.20
C GLY A 194 6.68 -14.17 -15.07
N PRO A 195 7.68 -15.00 -15.42
CA PRO A 195 8.53 -15.66 -14.42
C PRO A 195 9.51 -14.66 -13.78
N SER A 196 9.41 -14.44 -12.47
CA SER A 196 10.35 -13.61 -11.75
C SER A 196 11.76 -14.22 -11.71
N ARG A 197 12.79 -13.36 -11.61
CA ARG A 197 14.19 -13.76 -11.77
C ARG A 197 14.61 -14.81 -10.73
N GLY A 198 14.80 -16.04 -11.18
CA GLY A 198 15.17 -17.17 -10.32
C GLY A 198 14.00 -17.83 -9.57
N GLY A 199 12.74 -17.47 -9.87
CA GLY A 199 11.55 -18.17 -9.39
C GLY A 199 11.25 -18.03 -7.90
N LYS A 200 11.73 -16.98 -7.23
CA LYS A 200 11.64 -16.82 -5.76
C LYS A 200 10.59 -15.83 -5.24
N ASP A 201 10.19 -14.86 -6.05
CA ASP A 201 9.17 -13.86 -5.70
C ASP A 201 8.07 -13.93 -6.76
N TRP A 202 7.10 -14.82 -6.57
CA TRP A 202 6.06 -15.06 -7.58
C TRP A 202 5.14 -13.85 -7.74
N ARG A 203 4.81 -13.20 -6.62
CA ARG A 203 4.01 -11.95 -6.57
C ARG A 203 4.70 -10.84 -7.37
N GLY A 204 6.01 -10.66 -7.22
CA GLY A 204 6.81 -9.72 -8.01
C GLY A 204 6.92 -10.03 -9.52
N GLY A 205 6.53 -11.22 -9.96
CA GLY A 205 6.41 -11.58 -11.38
C GLY A 205 5.09 -11.14 -12.03
N ARG A 206 4.12 -10.63 -11.26
CA ARG A 206 2.84 -10.14 -11.76
C ARG A 206 2.94 -8.70 -12.28
N CYS A 207 2.02 -8.33 -13.16
CA CYS A 207 1.92 -7.03 -13.83
C CYS A 207 1.95 -5.86 -12.84
N ALA A 208 3.08 -5.16 -12.78
CA ALA A 208 3.34 -4.10 -11.81
C ALA A 208 2.41 -2.89 -11.95
N SER A 209 1.94 -2.60 -13.16
CA SER A 209 1.13 -1.41 -13.48
C SER A 209 -0.36 -1.56 -13.19
N GLN A 210 -0.81 -2.74 -12.74
CA GLN A 210 -2.23 -3.02 -12.47
C GLN A 210 -2.49 -3.60 -11.07
N ASN A 211 -1.45 -3.81 -10.25
CA ASN A 211 -1.56 -4.53 -9.00
C ASN A 211 -1.07 -3.75 -7.77
N ILE A 212 -1.75 -4.00 -6.64
CA ILE A 212 -1.14 -3.99 -5.32
C ILE A 212 -0.47 -5.36 -5.15
N ILE A 213 0.84 -5.39 -4.89
CA ILE A 213 1.65 -6.61 -4.81
C ILE A 213 2.29 -6.71 -3.42
N PRO A 214 1.84 -7.61 -2.54
CA PRO A 214 2.51 -7.87 -1.27
C PRO A 214 3.93 -8.39 -1.50
N SER A 215 4.89 -7.95 -0.69
CA SER A 215 6.29 -8.34 -0.80
C SER A 215 6.94 -8.34 0.58
N SER A 216 7.73 -9.35 0.89
CA SER A 216 8.47 -9.41 2.15
C SER A 216 9.62 -8.39 2.16
N THR A 217 9.94 -7.80 3.32
CA THR A 217 11.07 -6.88 3.45
C THR A 217 11.84 -7.09 4.75
N GLY A 218 13.16 -7.16 4.63
CA GLY A 218 14.06 -7.16 5.78
C GLY A 218 14.23 -5.78 6.43
N ALA A 219 13.71 -4.70 5.83
CA ALA A 219 14.06 -3.32 6.19
C ALA A 219 13.82 -2.98 7.68
N ALA A 220 12.67 -3.38 8.23
CA ALA A 220 12.38 -3.17 9.65
C ALA A 220 13.26 -4.01 10.59
N LYS A 221 13.63 -5.24 10.20
CA LYS A 221 14.58 -6.07 10.96
C LYS A 221 15.99 -5.47 10.92
N ALA A 222 16.38 -4.88 9.79
CA ALA A 222 17.66 -4.18 9.61
C ALA A 222 17.80 -2.92 10.49
N VAL A 223 16.68 -2.29 10.91
CA VAL A 223 16.74 -1.22 11.93
C VAL A 223 17.31 -1.74 13.25
N GLY A 224 17.06 -3.00 13.60
CA GLY A 224 17.69 -3.67 14.76
C GLY A 224 19.18 -4.00 14.59
N VAL A 225 19.78 -3.71 13.43
CA VAL A 225 21.24 -3.80 13.20
C VAL A 225 21.87 -2.41 13.36
N VAL A 226 21.24 -1.36 12.80
CA VAL A 226 21.74 0.03 12.92
C VAL A 226 21.39 0.69 14.26
N ILE A 227 20.34 0.22 14.94
CA ILE A 227 19.97 0.61 16.31
C ILE A 227 19.85 -0.70 17.12
N PRO A 228 20.92 -1.14 17.81
CA PRO A 228 20.93 -2.43 18.51
C PRO A 228 19.80 -2.63 19.52
N ASP A 229 19.36 -1.56 20.19
CA ASP A 229 18.24 -1.59 21.14
C ASP A 229 16.88 -1.91 20.49
N MET A 230 16.78 -1.87 19.15
CA MET A 230 15.61 -2.27 18.37
C MET A 230 15.67 -3.70 17.85
N LYS A 231 16.75 -4.45 18.14
CA LYS A 231 16.90 -5.86 17.74
C LYS A 231 15.75 -6.71 18.31
N GLY A 232 14.98 -7.33 17.42
CA GLY A 232 13.80 -8.12 17.77
C GLY A 232 12.53 -7.32 18.10
N LYS A 233 12.57 -5.99 18.16
CA LYS A 233 11.41 -5.12 18.44
C LYS A 233 10.67 -4.63 17.20
N LEU A 234 11.28 -4.76 16.01
CA LEU A 234 10.71 -4.31 14.74
C LEU A 234 10.71 -5.42 13.68
N THR A 235 9.56 -5.55 12.99
CA THR A 235 9.46 -6.27 11.73
C THR A 235 8.41 -5.61 10.82
N GLY A 236 8.22 -6.11 9.60
CA GLY A 236 7.30 -5.48 8.66
C GLY A 236 7.24 -6.11 7.28
N MET A 237 6.45 -5.49 6.42
CA MET A 237 6.13 -5.94 5.06
C MET A 237 6.06 -4.75 4.08
N ALA A 238 5.84 -5.02 2.80
CA ALA A 238 5.62 -4.01 1.78
C ALA A 238 4.42 -4.35 0.89
N PHE A 239 3.71 -3.32 0.42
CA PHE A 239 2.80 -3.39 -0.72
C PHE A 239 3.40 -2.55 -1.85
N ARG A 240 3.84 -3.20 -2.93
CA ARG A 240 4.31 -2.51 -4.14
C ARG A 240 3.09 -2.07 -4.94
N VAL A 241 3.07 -0.84 -5.43
CA VAL A 241 1.91 -0.23 -6.09
C VAL A 241 2.31 0.52 -7.36
N PRO A 242 1.37 0.86 -8.28
CA PRO A 242 1.71 1.39 -9.60
C PRO A 242 2.21 2.86 -9.67
N THR A 243 2.99 3.34 -8.70
CA THR A 243 3.75 4.60 -8.83
C THR A 243 5.18 4.35 -9.35
N PRO A 244 5.78 5.27 -10.12
CA PRO A 244 7.11 5.06 -10.71
C PRO A 244 8.26 5.32 -9.72
N ASP A 245 8.01 6.15 -8.70
CA ASP A 245 8.93 6.52 -7.62
C ASP A 245 8.13 7.12 -6.44
N VAL A 246 8.82 7.41 -5.35
CA VAL A 246 8.36 7.81 -4.02
C VAL A 246 7.53 6.74 -3.32
N SER A 247 7.96 6.45 -2.10
CA SER A 247 7.38 5.44 -1.21
C SER A 247 7.08 6.06 0.15
N VAL A 248 6.28 5.35 0.95
CA VAL A 248 5.90 5.79 2.30
C VAL A 248 6.03 4.64 3.30
N VAL A 249 6.51 4.98 4.50
CA VAL A 249 6.55 4.11 5.68
C VAL A 249 5.36 4.42 6.58
N ASP A 250 4.64 3.37 6.97
CA ASP A 250 3.69 3.31 8.08
C ASP A 250 4.35 2.51 9.20
N LEU A 251 4.73 3.18 10.29
CA LEU A 251 5.20 2.54 11.51
C LEU A 251 4.09 2.55 12.54
N THR A 252 3.49 1.39 12.80
CA THR A 252 2.58 1.20 13.93
C THR A 252 3.36 0.64 15.12
N CYS A 253 3.44 1.37 16.23
CA CYS A 253 4.29 1.00 17.36
C CYS A 253 3.68 1.32 18.73
N ARG A 254 4.17 0.61 19.75
CA ARG A 254 3.81 0.82 21.16
C ARG A 254 4.96 1.45 21.94
N LEU A 255 4.67 2.54 22.63
CA LEU A 255 5.60 3.33 23.44
C LEU A 255 5.58 2.86 24.90
N SER A 256 6.73 2.89 25.57
CA SER A 256 6.86 2.56 26.99
C SER A 256 6.47 3.74 27.88
N LYS A 257 6.85 4.95 27.48
CA LYS A 257 6.41 6.22 28.05
C LYS A 257 5.18 6.72 27.26
N PRO A 258 4.05 7.04 27.90
CA PRO A 258 2.92 7.67 27.22
C PRO A 258 3.31 9.06 26.71
N ALA A 259 2.78 9.43 25.55
CA ALA A 259 2.98 10.73 24.92
C ALA A 259 1.74 11.14 24.12
N LYS A 260 1.41 12.42 24.12
CA LYS A 260 0.45 12.99 23.17
C LYS A 260 1.07 13.04 21.77
N TYR A 261 0.25 12.99 20.74
CA TYR A 261 0.74 12.95 19.36
C TYR A 261 1.58 14.20 19.04
N GLU A 262 1.16 15.35 19.55
CA GLU A 262 1.81 16.65 19.46
C GLU A 262 3.22 16.66 20.10
N GLU A 263 3.45 15.86 21.15
CA GLU A 263 4.77 15.70 21.77
C GLU A 263 5.71 14.86 20.90
N ILE A 264 5.17 13.80 20.26
CA ILE A 264 5.92 12.95 19.32
C ILE A 264 6.28 13.76 18.07
N VAL A 265 5.31 14.50 17.52
CA VAL A 265 5.50 15.48 16.44
C VAL A 265 6.60 16.47 16.81
N LYS A 266 6.54 17.08 17.99
CA LYS A 266 7.56 18.06 18.41
C LYS A 266 8.96 17.43 18.46
N ALA A 267 9.12 16.24 19.05
CA ALA A 267 10.42 15.56 19.11
C ALA A 267 11.00 15.28 17.71
N ILE A 268 10.14 14.94 16.74
CA ILE A 268 10.53 14.75 15.33
C ILE A 268 10.95 16.09 14.69
N LYS A 269 10.18 17.17 14.89
CA LYS A 269 10.54 18.52 14.38
C LYS A 269 11.85 19.03 14.99
N ASP A 270 12.05 18.83 16.29
CA ASP A 270 13.30 19.19 17.00
C ASP A 270 14.51 18.42 16.44
N ALA A 271 14.36 17.11 16.21
CA ALA A 271 15.42 16.26 15.65
C ALA A 271 15.78 16.61 14.20
N ALA A 272 14.77 16.89 13.36
CA ALA A 272 14.94 17.35 11.99
C ALA A 272 15.61 18.74 11.89
N ALA A 273 15.30 19.65 12.82
CA ALA A 273 15.96 20.96 12.89
C ALA A 273 17.41 20.88 13.39
N GLY A 274 17.71 19.91 14.26
CA GLY A 274 19.01 19.71 14.91
C GLY A 274 19.79 18.49 14.40
N PRO A 275 19.95 17.42 15.20
CA PRO A 275 20.93 16.35 14.98
C PRO A 275 20.72 15.49 13.73
N MET A 276 19.52 15.49 13.14
CA MET A 276 19.20 14.71 11.92
C MET A 276 18.98 15.57 10.68
N LYS A 277 19.32 16.86 10.73
CA LYS A 277 19.10 17.82 9.66
C LYS A 277 19.67 17.35 8.31
N GLY A 278 18.80 17.25 7.30
CA GLY A 278 19.12 16.76 5.95
C GLY A 278 18.97 15.24 5.77
N VAL A 279 18.82 14.48 6.85
CA VAL A 279 18.46 13.05 6.84
C VAL A 279 16.98 12.88 7.18
N LEU A 280 16.51 13.53 8.25
CA LEU A 280 15.11 13.61 8.67
C LEU A 280 14.57 15.01 8.42
N ASP A 281 13.36 15.08 7.89
CA ASP A 281 12.60 16.30 7.61
C ASP A 281 11.11 16.07 7.97
N TRP A 282 10.26 17.09 7.83
CA TRP A 282 8.83 16.98 8.17
C TRP A 282 7.93 17.91 7.34
N THR A 283 6.62 17.63 7.33
CA THR A 283 5.59 18.50 6.77
C THR A 283 4.28 18.40 7.54
N ASP A 284 3.54 19.51 7.59
CA ASP A 284 2.14 19.60 8.03
C ASP A 284 1.20 20.04 6.89
N GLU A 285 1.62 19.89 5.62
CA GLU A 285 0.83 20.22 4.42
C GLU A 285 0.01 19.02 3.89
N GLU A 286 -0.89 19.27 2.93
CA GLU A 286 -1.73 18.23 2.31
C GLU A 286 -1.03 17.51 1.14
N VAL A 287 0.09 16.85 1.47
CA VAL A 287 1.02 16.24 0.50
C VAL A 287 0.56 14.89 -0.06
N VAL A 288 1.07 14.55 -1.25
CA VAL A 288 0.97 13.24 -1.91
C VAL A 288 2.33 12.83 -2.50
N SER A 289 2.50 11.59 -2.95
CA SER A 289 3.84 11.06 -3.30
C SER A 289 4.61 11.88 -4.34
N THR A 290 3.96 12.44 -5.37
CA THR A 290 4.66 13.22 -6.41
C THR A 290 5.34 14.48 -5.88
N ASP A 291 4.92 14.98 -4.73
CA ASP A 291 5.48 16.19 -4.12
C ASP A 291 6.90 15.96 -3.56
N PHE A 292 7.27 14.70 -3.33
CA PHE A 292 8.60 14.30 -2.84
C PHE A 292 9.56 13.83 -3.94
N VAL A 293 9.17 13.87 -5.22
CA VAL A 293 10.03 13.43 -6.32
C VAL A 293 11.27 14.34 -6.41
N THR A 294 12.45 13.74 -6.26
CA THR A 294 13.76 14.40 -6.14
C THR A 294 14.00 15.11 -4.79
N CYS A 295 13.27 14.75 -3.72
CA CYS A 295 13.59 15.18 -2.35
C CYS A 295 14.82 14.47 -1.79
N LYS A 296 15.70 15.22 -1.12
CA LYS A 296 17.01 14.72 -0.65
C LYS A 296 17.00 14.05 0.73
N ALA A 297 15.99 14.28 1.56
CA ALA A 297 15.90 13.67 2.89
C ALA A 297 15.67 12.15 2.79
N SER A 298 16.14 11.39 3.77
CA SER A 298 15.88 9.95 3.85
C SER A 298 14.48 9.64 4.38
N SER A 299 13.94 10.54 5.20
CA SER A 299 12.65 10.43 5.90
C SER A 299 12.02 11.81 5.95
N ILE A 300 10.77 11.95 5.48
CA ILE A 300 9.98 13.17 5.63
C ILE A 300 8.68 12.80 6.35
N PHE A 301 8.60 13.14 7.64
CA PHE A 301 7.45 12.84 8.50
C PHE A 301 6.21 13.67 8.10
N ASP A 302 5.07 12.99 7.90
CA ASP A 302 3.78 13.60 7.55
C ASP A 302 2.91 13.70 8.80
N GLU A 303 2.89 14.88 9.42
CA GLU A 303 2.20 15.12 10.69
C GLU A 303 0.71 14.80 10.60
N LYS A 304 0.08 15.08 9.46
CA LYS A 304 -1.37 14.96 9.28
C LYS A 304 -1.84 13.58 8.82
N ALA A 305 -0.95 12.76 8.25
CA ALA A 305 -1.27 11.39 7.86
C ALA A 305 -1.13 10.39 9.03
N GLY A 306 -0.29 10.68 10.03
CA GLY A 306 -0.17 9.88 11.25
C GLY A 306 -1.38 10.01 12.20
N ILE A 307 -1.52 9.05 13.12
CA ILE A 307 -2.63 8.99 14.06
C ILE A 307 -2.28 8.18 15.31
N SER A 308 -2.60 8.72 16.50
CA SER A 308 -2.60 7.96 17.75
C SER A 308 -3.99 7.36 18.01
N LEU A 309 -4.03 6.12 18.51
CA LEU A 309 -5.25 5.55 19.10
C LEU A 309 -5.37 5.97 20.58
N ASN A 310 -4.24 5.93 21.28
CA ASN A 310 -4.07 6.36 22.67
C ASN A 310 -2.60 6.79 22.88
N ASP A 311 -2.28 7.33 24.05
CA ASP A 311 -0.97 7.89 24.38
C ASP A 311 0.21 6.89 24.31
N ASN A 312 -0.06 5.58 24.25
CA ASN A 312 0.95 4.54 24.13
C ASN A 312 0.95 3.83 22.77
N PHE A 313 -0.04 4.03 21.89
CA PHE A 313 -0.19 3.26 20.66
C PHE A 313 -0.49 4.16 19.44
N VAL A 314 0.49 4.24 18.54
CA VAL A 314 0.57 5.27 17.49
C VAL A 314 0.98 4.70 16.13
N LYS A 315 0.41 5.28 15.07
CA LYS A 315 0.78 5.09 13.68
C LYS A 315 1.49 6.36 13.19
N LEU A 316 2.76 6.24 12.82
CA LEU A 316 3.59 7.32 12.29
C LEU A 316 3.80 7.13 10.79
N VAL A 317 3.74 8.22 10.02
CA VAL A 317 3.87 8.20 8.56
C VAL A 317 5.10 8.98 8.14
N SER A 318 5.94 8.40 7.29
CA SER A 318 7.09 9.08 6.71
C SER A 318 7.25 8.76 5.22
N TRP A 319 7.24 9.80 4.39
CA TRP A 319 7.61 9.73 2.99
C TRP A 319 9.11 9.51 2.81
N TYR A 320 9.49 8.96 1.66
CA TYR A 320 10.86 8.95 1.17
C TYR A 320 10.90 8.80 -0.35
N ASP A 321 11.74 9.60 -1.00
CA ASP A 321 12.18 9.30 -2.36
C ASP A 321 13.10 8.08 -2.29
N ASN A 322 12.62 6.96 -2.85
CA ASN A 322 13.27 5.66 -2.72
C ASN A 322 14.48 5.50 -3.64
N GLU A 323 14.71 6.42 -4.59
CA GLU A 323 15.87 6.40 -5.48
C GLU A 323 16.85 7.54 -5.18
N TRP A 324 16.41 8.80 -5.29
CA TRP A 324 17.24 9.99 -5.13
C TRP A 324 17.65 10.25 -3.68
N GLY A 325 16.73 10.17 -2.72
CA GLY A 325 17.05 10.33 -1.30
C GLY A 325 18.10 9.32 -0.85
N TYR A 326 17.92 8.07 -1.29
CA TYR A 326 18.87 6.98 -1.08
C TYR A 326 20.20 7.14 -1.82
N SER A 327 20.20 7.62 -3.07
CA SER A 327 21.42 7.93 -3.83
C SER A 327 22.22 9.09 -3.23
N ASN A 328 21.58 10.08 -2.59
CA ASN A 328 22.31 11.12 -1.84
C ASN A 328 23.01 10.51 -0.61
N ARG A 329 22.33 9.60 0.14
CA ARG A 329 22.96 8.88 1.26
C ARG A 329 24.19 8.05 0.85
N LEU A 330 24.16 7.41 -0.31
CA LEU A 330 25.32 6.66 -0.84
C LEU A 330 26.55 7.55 -1.09
N VAL A 331 26.34 8.76 -1.63
CA VAL A 331 27.41 9.75 -1.85
C VAL A 331 27.92 10.31 -0.51
N GLU A 332 27.01 10.63 0.41
CA GLU A 332 27.35 11.14 1.74
C GLU A 332 28.10 10.11 2.60
N LEU A 333 27.73 8.83 2.51
CA LEU A 333 28.46 7.74 3.17
C LEU A 333 29.88 7.60 2.58
N ALA A 334 30.06 7.70 1.26
CA ALA A 334 31.39 7.70 0.64
C ALA A 334 32.26 8.87 1.14
N ILE A 335 31.69 10.08 1.25
CA ILE A 335 32.38 11.26 1.80
C ILE A 335 32.73 11.04 3.29
N HIS A 336 31.81 10.48 4.08
CA HIS A 336 32.04 10.18 5.49
C HIS A 336 33.15 9.14 5.69
N MET A 337 33.08 8.02 4.96
CA MET A 337 34.13 6.99 4.99
C MET A 337 35.49 7.57 4.59
N LYS A 338 35.55 8.39 3.53
CA LYS A 338 36.78 9.07 3.11
C LYS A 338 37.36 10.00 4.18
N LYS A 339 36.52 10.61 5.01
CA LYS A 339 36.92 11.45 6.14
C LYS A 339 37.47 10.61 7.30
N VAL A 340 36.80 9.50 7.65
CA VAL A 340 37.20 8.59 8.75
C VAL A 340 38.44 7.76 8.38
N ASP A 341 38.59 7.33 7.13
CA ASP A 341 39.79 6.65 6.63
C ASP A 341 41.06 7.54 6.69
N GLY A 342 40.94 8.83 7.03
CA GLY A 342 42.04 9.73 7.36
C GLY A 342 42.44 9.77 8.85
N CYS A 343 41.80 8.97 9.71
CA CYS A 343 42.01 8.92 11.17
C CYS A 343 41.86 7.47 11.69
N GLU A 344 42.96 6.84 12.13
CA GLU A 344 42.94 5.44 12.59
C GLU A 344 42.63 5.29 14.09
N LEU A 345 41.88 4.24 14.46
CA LEU A 345 42.15 3.30 15.57
C LEU A 345 41.26 2.02 15.38
N PRO A 346 41.60 0.85 15.96
CA PRO A 346 41.11 -0.46 15.49
C PRO A 346 39.97 -1.11 16.32
N GLU A 347 39.48 -2.26 15.83
CA GLU A 347 38.24 -2.95 16.22
C GLU A 347 38.45 -4.40 16.75
N ARG A 348 37.41 -4.99 17.37
CA ARG A 348 37.30 -6.45 17.62
C ARG A 348 35.85 -6.97 17.54
N THR A 349 35.68 -8.25 17.19
CA THR A 349 34.43 -8.86 16.64
C THR A 349 33.82 -9.99 17.50
N VAL A 350 32.64 -10.52 17.08
CA VAL A 350 31.80 -11.52 17.78
C VAL A 350 31.21 -12.57 16.80
N PRO A 351 31.01 -13.87 17.15
CA PRO A 351 30.39 -14.92 16.30
C PRO A 351 28.95 -15.39 16.70
N GLU A 352 28.37 -16.37 15.97
CA GLU A 352 26.90 -16.54 15.71
C GLU A 352 26.41 -18.02 15.43
N LEU A 353 25.12 -18.25 15.04
CA LEU A 353 24.46 -19.44 14.37
C LEU A 353 24.01 -20.63 15.29
N CYS A 354 23.11 -21.62 15.02
CA CYS A 354 22.02 -22.00 14.03
C CYS A 354 21.26 -23.29 14.56
N ALA A 355 20.20 -23.97 14.04
CA ALA A 355 19.06 -23.79 13.08
C ALA A 355 18.08 -25.04 13.09
N PHE A 356 17.06 -25.11 12.18
CA PHE A 356 16.11 -26.24 11.83
C PHE A 356 14.92 -26.56 12.80
N ALA A 357 13.71 -27.10 12.47
CA ALA A 357 12.97 -27.66 11.27
C ALA A 357 12.91 -29.22 11.12
N ALA A 358 11.86 -29.94 10.64
CA ALA A 358 10.40 -29.71 10.35
C ALA A 358 9.66 -31.04 9.89
N ALA A 359 8.40 -30.98 9.38
CA ALA A 359 7.64 -31.97 8.52
C ALA A 359 6.46 -32.86 9.14
N PRO A 360 5.57 -33.56 8.37
CA PRO A 360 4.22 -33.03 7.98
C PRO A 360 2.98 -34.01 7.88
N HIS A 361 1.86 -33.55 7.25
CA HIS A 361 0.56 -34.21 6.85
C HIS A 361 -0.64 -34.11 7.86
N ALA A 362 -1.95 -34.32 7.55
CA ALA A 362 -2.70 -34.92 6.40
C ALA A 362 -4.09 -34.24 6.10
N VAL A 363 -5.08 -34.91 5.43
CA VAL A 363 -6.30 -34.28 4.81
C VAL A 363 -7.61 -35.12 4.88
N ALA A 364 -8.80 -34.48 5.00
CA ALA A 364 -10.14 -34.99 4.58
C ALA A 364 -11.22 -33.87 4.40
N ARG A 365 -12.35 -34.14 3.70
CA ARG A 365 -13.51 -33.23 3.44
C ARG A 365 -14.86 -33.97 3.53
N VAL A 366 -15.97 -33.26 3.87
CA VAL A 366 -17.38 -33.64 3.61
C VAL A 366 -18.21 -32.37 3.26
N GLN A 367 -19.38 -32.53 2.61
CA GLN A 367 -20.22 -31.49 1.99
C GLN A 367 -21.73 -31.74 2.23
N SER A 368 -22.56 -30.69 2.31
CA SER A 368 -24.03 -30.76 2.14
C SER A 368 -24.66 -29.36 1.88
N GLU A 369 -25.87 -29.35 1.29
CA GLU A 369 -26.71 -28.18 0.93
C GLU A 369 -28.17 -28.40 1.46
N LEU A 370 -29.26 -27.65 1.21
CA LEU A 370 -29.71 -26.73 0.13
C LEU A 370 -30.89 -25.84 0.65
N GLU A 371 -31.74 -25.30 -0.25
CA GLU A 371 -33.06 -24.61 -0.02
C GLU A 371 -33.03 -23.20 0.65
N GLY A 372 -33.88 -22.21 0.31
CA GLY A 372 -34.82 -22.05 -0.83
C GLY A 372 -35.85 -20.90 -0.66
N LEU A 373 -35.99 -20.03 -1.68
CA LEU A 373 -37.07 -19.02 -1.92
C LEU A 373 -37.31 -17.86 -0.92
N VAL A 374 -37.12 -16.61 -1.37
CA VAL A 374 -38.15 -15.55 -1.62
C VAL A 374 -37.49 -14.41 -2.42
N SER A 375 -38.09 -13.99 -3.55
CA SER A 375 -37.56 -12.87 -4.35
C SER A 375 -37.83 -11.48 -3.74
N ASN A 376 -36.77 -10.73 -3.48
CA ASN A 376 -36.81 -9.37 -2.97
C ASN A 376 -36.86 -8.32 -4.10
N CYS A 377 -37.88 -7.45 -4.08
CA CYS A 377 -38.06 -6.39 -5.08
C CYS A 377 -37.30 -5.11 -4.71
N MET A 378 -36.21 -4.83 -5.43
CA MET A 378 -35.29 -3.72 -5.15
C MET A 378 -35.45 -2.53 -6.09
N GLY A 379 -35.11 -1.33 -5.60
CA GLY A 379 -34.86 -0.12 -6.38
C GLY A 379 -33.41 0.35 -6.24
N ILE A 380 -32.89 1.13 -7.19
CA ILE A 380 -31.51 1.65 -7.16
C ILE A 380 -31.49 3.15 -7.48
N ASN A 381 -30.95 3.96 -6.57
CA ASN A 381 -30.71 5.39 -6.78
C ASN A 381 -29.22 5.67 -7.02
N GLY A 382 -28.92 6.34 -8.13
CA GLY A 382 -27.56 6.57 -8.63
C GLY A 382 -27.00 5.34 -9.32
N PHE A 383 -26.93 5.34 -10.65
CA PHE A 383 -26.44 4.21 -11.47
C PHE A 383 -24.92 4.28 -11.69
N GLY A 384 -24.20 4.66 -10.62
CA GLY A 384 -22.74 4.68 -10.55
C GLY A 384 -22.12 3.27 -10.41
N ARG A 385 -20.86 3.18 -9.95
CA ARG A 385 -20.15 1.90 -9.78
C ARG A 385 -20.97 0.89 -8.95
N ILE A 386 -21.28 1.27 -7.71
CA ILE A 386 -22.06 0.43 -6.79
C ILE A 386 -23.49 0.19 -7.32
N GLY A 387 -24.18 1.20 -7.86
CA GLY A 387 -25.52 1.02 -8.42
C GLY A 387 -25.58 -0.02 -9.55
N ARG A 388 -24.62 0.00 -10.49
CA ARG A 388 -24.55 -1.01 -11.57
C ARG A 388 -24.08 -2.37 -11.08
N LEU A 389 -23.24 -2.43 -10.05
CA LEU A 389 -22.74 -3.70 -9.51
C LEU A 389 -23.74 -4.37 -8.56
N VAL A 390 -24.55 -3.60 -7.82
CA VAL A 390 -25.76 -4.07 -7.13
C VAL A 390 -26.76 -4.60 -8.15
N PHE A 391 -26.98 -3.91 -9.27
CA PHE A 391 -27.82 -4.40 -10.36
C PHE A 391 -27.31 -5.73 -10.94
N ARG A 392 -26.00 -5.83 -11.23
CA ARG A 392 -25.36 -7.06 -11.74
C ARG A 392 -25.42 -8.21 -10.72
N ALA A 393 -25.24 -7.92 -9.43
CA ALA A 393 -25.30 -8.92 -8.36
C ALA A 393 -26.74 -9.45 -8.16
N ALA A 394 -27.72 -8.55 -8.13
CA ALA A 394 -29.15 -8.92 -8.05
C ALA A 394 -29.61 -9.69 -9.29
N SER A 395 -29.18 -9.29 -10.50
CA SER A 395 -29.47 -10.01 -11.76
C SER A 395 -28.94 -11.45 -11.79
N GLY A 396 -27.94 -11.77 -10.95
CA GLY A 396 -27.37 -13.11 -10.78
C GLY A 396 -27.78 -13.82 -9.49
N ASN A 397 -28.81 -13.34 -8.79
CA ASN A 397 -29.31 -13.91 -7.54
C ASN A 397 -30.81 -14.21 -7.67
N PRO A 398 -31.27 -15.48 -7.51
CA PRO A 398 -32.69 -15.82 -7.68
C PRO A 398 -33.62 -15.17 -6.65
N ASP A 399 -33.09 -14.79 -5.48
CA ASP A 399 -33.84 -14.17 -4.38
C ASP A 399 -33.80 -12.62 -4.44
N ALA A 400 -33.39 -12.02 -5.57
CA ALA A 400 -33.45 -10.58 -5.80
C ALA A 400 -33.95 -10.21 -7.21
N GLU A 401 -34.67 -9.10 -7.32
CA GLU A 401 -35.13 -8.55 -8.58
C GLU A 401 -35.17 -7.02 -8.54
N VAL A 402 -34.41 -6.37 -9.42
CA VAL A 402 -34.48 -4.90 -9.56
C VAL A 402 -35.71 -4.52 -10.37
N LYS A 403 -36.57 -3.68 -9.77
CA LYS A 403 -37.80 -3.16 -10.39
C LYS A 403 -37.64 -1.76 -10.97
N ALA A 404 -36.77 -0.93 -10.39
CA ALA A 404 -36.52 0.43 -10.86
C ALA A 404 -35.10 0.93 -10.64
N ILE A 405 -34.65 1.83 -11.51
CA ILE A 405 -33.40 2.59 -11.45
C ILE A 405 -33.72 4.08 -11.55
N ASN A 406 -33.04 4.91 -10.76
CA ASN A 406 -33.05 6.37 -10.92
C ASN A 406 -31.63 6.91 -11.11
N ASP A 407 -31.38 7.66 -12.19
CA ASP A 407 -30.20 8.53 -12.30
C ASP A 407 -30.48 9.77 -13.17
N PRO A 408 -30.42 10.99 -12.62
CA PRO A 408 -30.67 12.24 -13.36
C PRO A 408 -29.48 12.72 -14.22
N PHE A 409 -28.38 11.96 -14.30
CA PHE A 409 -27.17 12.29 -15.06
C PHE A 409 -26.85 11.30 -16.18
N MET A 410 -27.71 10.31 -16.42
CA MET A 410 -27.57 9.31 -17.49
C MET A 410 -28.90 9.12 -18.20
N ASP A 411 -28.93 9.23 -19.52
CA ASP A 411 -30.07 8.78 -20.33
C ASP A 411 -30.09 7.25 -20.47
N LEU A 412 -31.20 6.70 -20.97
CA LEU A 412 -31.40 5.26 -21.13
C LEU A 412 -30.36 4.58 -22.03
N GLU A 413 -29.91 5.21 -23.12
CA GLU A 413 -28.89 4.62 -24.00
C GLU A 413 -27.52 4.59 -23.31
N TYR A 414 -27.21 5.63 -22.51
CA TYR A 414 -25.99 5.64 -21.69
C TYR A 414 -26.06 4.66 -20.51
N MET A 415 -27.25 4.40 -19.95
CA MET A 415 -27.47 3.29 -19.00
C MET A 415 -27.22 1.93 -19.67
N VAL A 416 -27.74 1.70 -20.88
CA VAL A 416 -27.48 0.48 -21.68
C VAL A 416 -25.97 0.32 -21.90
N TYR A 417 -25.27 1.37 -22.34
CA TYR A 417 -23.83 1.35 -22.57
C TYR A 417 -23.03 1.04 -21.29
N GLN A 418 -23.25 1.80 -20.21
CA GLN A 418 -22.50 1.68 -18.95
C GLN A 418 -22.79 0.39 -18.17
N LEU A 419 -23.96 -0.25 -18.38
CA LEU A 419 -24.21 -1.59 -17.86
C LEU A 419 -23.53 -2.65 -18.74
N LYS A 420 -23.58 -2.50 -20.06
CA LYS A 420 -23.02 -3.45 -21.04
C LYS A 420 -21.50 -3.56 -20.96
N TYR A 421 -20.79 -2.44 -20.80
CA TYR A 421 -19.32 -2.40 -20.79
C TYR A 421 -18.79 -1.96 -19.42
N ASP A 422 -17.86 -2.73 -18.85
CA ASP A 422 -17.13 -2.37 -17.63
C ASP A 422 -15.64 -2.67 -17.78
N SER A 423 -14.78 -1.72 -17.39
CA SER A 423 -13.32 -1.88 -17.49
C SER A 423 -12.79 -2.93 -16.51
N VAL A 424 -13.40 -3.02 -15.32
CA VAL A 424 -13.01 -3.93 -14.24
C VAL A 424 -13.75 -5.25 -14.42
N HIS A 425 -15.06 -5.28 -14.19
CA HIS A 425 -15.87 -6.51 -14.15
C HIS A 425 -16.39 -6.95 -15.52
N LYS A 426 -15.73 -6.48 -16.59
CA LYS A 426 -15.93 -6.87 -18.01
C LYS A 426 -17.37 -6.66 -18.52
N THR A 427 -17.65 -7.18 -19.71
CA THR A 427 -18.98 -7.07 -20.34
C THR A 427 -20.05 -7.80 -19.54
N PHE A 428 -21.26 -7.24 -19.47
CA PHE A 428 -22.39 -7.94 -18.88
C PHE A 428 -22.75 -9.20 -19.70
N GLY A 429 -22.99 -10.32 -19.02
CA GLY A 429 -23.20 -11.63 -19.67
C GLY A 429 -24.62 -11.89 -20.19
N GLY A 430 -25.56 -10.94 -20.02
CA GLY A 430 -26.94 -11.04 -20.46
C GLY A 430 -27.30 -10.07 -21.58
N THR A 431 -28.54 -10.14 -22.08
CA THR A 431 -29.05 -9.16 -23.05
C THR A 431 -29.46 -7.86 -22.34
N ILE A 432 -29.22 -6.73 -23.00
CA ILE A 432 -29.60 -5.39 -22.53
C ILE A 432 -30.14 -4.62 -23.73
N ALA A 433 -31.30 -3.98 -23.59
CA ALA A 433 -31.90 -3.10 -24.59
C ALA A 433 -32.65 -1.93 -23.94
N ALA A 434 -32.89 -0.87 -24.71
CA ALA A 434 -33.77 0.23 -24.36
C ALA A 434 -35.21 -0.05 -24.84
N LYS A 435 -36.22 0.29 -24.03
CA LYS A 435 -37.62 0.36 -24.43
C LYS A 435 -38.22 1.68 -23.92
N LYS A 436 -39.03 2.35 -24.75
CA LYS A 436 -39.85 3.50 -24.35
C LYS A 436 -41.29 3.22 -24.78
N ASP A 437 -42.24 3.37 -23.85
CA ASP A 437 -43.62 2.94 -24.02
C ASP A 437 -44.56 3.76 -23.12
N GLY A 438 -45.68 4.25 -23.66
CA GLY A 438 -46.61 5.14 -22.94
C GLY A 438 -45.99 6.44 -22.40
N GLY A 439 -44.80 6.85 -22.87
CA GLY A 439 -44.01 7.95 -22.30
C GLY A 439 -43.17 7.58 -21.07
N LYS A 440 -43.17 6.31 -20.65
CA LYS A 440 -42.26 5.75 -19.62
C LYS A 440 -41.04 5.11 -20.29
N GLU A 441 -39.92 5.09 -19.57
CA GLU A 441 -38.65 4.51 -20.02
C GLU A 441 -38.31 3.24 -19.24
N PHE A 442 -37.79 2.23 -19.95
CA PHE A 442 -37.49 0.91 -19.40
C PHE A 442 -36.14 0.40 -19.89
N LEU A 443 -35.30 -0.03 -18.96
CA LEU A 443 -34.12 -0.81 -19.25
C LEU A 443 -34.54 -2.28 -19.31
N VAL A 444 -34.42 -2.91 -20.49
CA VAL A 444 -34.82 -4.30 -20.71
C VAL A 444 -33.61 -5.20 -20.55
N VAL A 445 -33.60 -6.07 -19.53
CA VAL A 445 -32.47 -6.97 -19.23
C VAL A 445 -32.94 -8.42 -19.16
N ASN A 446 -32.34 -9.30 -19.97
CA ASN A 446 -32.75 -10.70 -20.09
C ASN A 446 -34.27 -10.89 -20.33
N GLY A 447 -34.89 -9.94 -21.04
CA GLY A 447 -36.34 -9.93 -21.31
C GLY A 447 -37.23 -9.39 -20.18
N LYS A 448 -36.67 -9.03 -19.01
CA LYS A 448 -37.38 -8.32 -17.95
C LYS A 448 -37.34 -6.82 -18.20
N GLU A 449 -38.43 -6.11 -17.92
CA GLU A 449 -38.49 -4.64 -18.01
C GLU A 449 -38.28 -4.01 -16.62
N ILE A 450 -37.25 -3.17 -16.50
CA ILE A 450 -36.93 -2.40 -15.28
C ILE A 450 -37.25 -0.93 -15.53
N ALA A 451 -38.07 -0.30 -14.70
CA ALA A 451 -38.48 1.09 -14.88
C ALA A 451 -37.29 2.05 -14.66
N VAL A 452 -37.21 3.11 -15.48
CA VAL A 452 -36.14 4.11 -15.41
C VAL A 452 -36.71 5.49 -15.08
N PHE A 453 -36.06 6.17 -14.15
CA PHE A 453 -36.37 7.53 -13.69
C PHE A 453 -35.12 8.42 -13.76
N HIS A 454 -35.34 9.74 -13.87
CA HIS A 454 -34.29 10.75 -14.00
C HIS A 454 -34.47 11.93 -13.03
N GLU A 455 -34.96 11.64 -11.82
CA GLU A 455 -35.28 12.65 -10.80
C GLU A 455 -34.08 13.02 -9.94
N LYS A 456 -34.04 14.30 -9.53
CA LYS A 456 -33.05 14.84 -8.57
C LYS A 456 -33.56 14.87 -7.13
N ASP A 457 -34.88 14.82 -6.94
CA ASP A 457 -35.53 14.71 -5.64
C ASP A 457 -35.93 13.25 -5.39
N PRO A 458 -35.39 12.58 -4.36
CA PRO A 458 -35.78 11.22 -4.00
C PRO A 458 -37.28 11.01 -3.76
N ALA A 459 -38.03 12.04 -3.34
CA ALA A 459 -39.46 11.97 -3.09
C ALA A 459 -40.31 12.05 -4.37
N ALA A 460 -39.74 12.51 -5.49
CA ALA A 460 -40.43 12.53 -6.78
C ALA A 460 -40.53 11.12 -7.39
N ILE A 461 -39.51 10.28 -7.18
CA ILE A 461 -39.34 8.96 -7.81
C ILE A 461 -40.48 8.00 -7.43
N LYS A 462 -41.07 7.33 -8.41
CA LYS A 462 -42.26 6.48 -8.23
C LYS A 462 -41.90 5.01 -7.95
N TRP A 463 -41.17 4.77 -6.86
CA TRP A 463 -40.81 3.43 -6.39
C TRP A 463 -42.04 2.53 -6.22
N GLY A 464 -43.12 3.05 -5.63
CA GLY A 464 -44.37 2.32 -5.44
C GLY A 464 -45.06 1.88 -6.74
N GLU A 465 -44.99 2.68 -7.82
CA GLU A 465 -45.54 2.30 -9.14
C GLU A 465 -44.76 1.16 -9.81
N SER A 466 -43.47 1.04 -9.51
CA SER A 466 -42.61 -0.05 -10.02
C SER A 466 -42.65 -1.32 -9.16
N GLY A 467 -43.14 -1.23 -7.92
CA GLY A 467 -43.05 -2.30 -6.93
C GLY A 467 -41.68 -2.44 -6.27
N ALA A 468 -40.84 -1.40 -6.29
CA ALA A 468 -39.55 -1.38 -5.61
C ALA A 468 -39.73 -1.17 -4.09
N GLU A 469 -39.55 -2.22 -3.29
CA GLU A 469 -39.73 -2.16 -1.83
C GLU A 469 -38.47 -1.68 -1.09
N TYR A 470 -37.28 -2.14 -1.51
CA TYR A 470 -35.99 -1.88 -0.85
C TYR A 470 -35.08 -1.06 -1.78
N VAL A 471 -34.83 0.20 -1.45
CA VAL A 471 -34.01 1.10 -2.27
C VAL A 471 -32.54 1.08 -1.83
N CYS A 472 -31.65 0.72 -2.75
CA CYS A 472 -30.22 1.00 -2.65
C CYS A 472 -29.99 2.50 -2.90
N GLU A 473 -29.59 3.24 -1.87
CA GLU A 473 -29.16 4.64 -2.00
C GLU A 473 -27.65 4.69 -2.25
N SER A 474 -27.28 4.82 -3.52
CA SER A 474 -25.89 4.77 -4.00
C SER A 474 -25.42 6.04 -4.71
N THR A 475 -26.07 7.19 -4.48
CA THR A 475 -25.59 8.50 -4.96
C THR A 475 -24.45 9.05 -4.10
N GLY A 476 -24.38 8.62 -2.82
CA GLY A 476 -23.48 9.17 -1.81
C GLY A 476 -23.94 10.53 -1.21
N ILE A 477 -25.02 11.11 -1.75
CA ILE A 477 -25.53 12.43 -1.34
C ILE A 477 -26.50 12.28 -0.16
N PHE A 478 -27.46 11.35 -0.24
CA PHE A 478 -28.56 11.20 0.72
C PHE A 478 -28.16 10.31 1.92
N THR A 479 -27.02 10.63 2.53
CA THR A 479 -26.29 9.82 3.53
C THR A 479 -26.67 10.15 5.00
N THR A 480 -27.94 10.46 5.25
CA THR A 480 -28.54 10.72 6.59
C THR A 480 -29.98 10.21 6.64
N GLN A 481 -30.51 9.95 7.84
CA GLN A 481 -31.87 9.45 8.08
C GLN A 481 -32.93 10.29 7.35
N GLU A 482 -32.92 11.60 7.57
CA GLU A 482 -33.83 12.58 6.96
C GLU A 482 -33.82 12.51 5.43
N LYS A 483 -32.64 12.39 4.83
CA LYS A 483 -32.44 12.46 3.38
C LYS A 483 -32.74 11.16 2.67
N ALA A 484 -32.38 10.03 3.27
CA ALA A 484 -32.72 8.70 2.76
C ALA A 484 -34.23 8.45 2.90
N ALA A 485 -34.86 8.89 4.00
CA ALA A 485 -36.29 8.69 4.23
C ALA A 485 -37.19 9.36 3.16
N LEU A 486 -36.69 10.33 2.39
CA LEU A 486 -37.41 10.91 1.24
C LEU A 486 -37.85 9.85 0.21
N HIS A 487 -37.08 8.77 0.02
CA HIS A 487 -37.48 7.64 -0.84
C HIS A 487 -38.78 6.95 -0.40
N ILE A 488 -39.10 6.99 0.90
CA ILE A 488 -40.35 6.42 1.44
C ILE A 488 -41.56 7.22 0.97
N GLY A 489 -41.41 8.53 0.76
CA GLY A 489 -42.42 9.38 0.11
C GLY A 489 -42.71 8.99 -1.34
N GLY A 490 -41.74 8.37 -2.02
CA GLY A 490 -41.90 7.76 -3.35
C GLY A 490 -42.56 6.37 -3.35
N GLY A 491 -42.94 5.84 -2.18
CA GLY A 491 -43.59 4.53 -2.00
C GLY A 491 -42.65 3.35 -1.74
N ALA A 492 -41.34 3.59 -1.50
CA ALA A 492 -40.45 2.54 -1.02
C ALA A 492 -40.76 2.18 0.45
N LYS A 493 -40.54 0.91 0.85
CA LYS A 493 -40.70 0.49 2.25
C LYS A 493 -39.44 0.76 3.08
N LYS A 494 -38.26 0.53 2.49
CA LYS A 494 -36.96 0.54 3.16
C LYS A 494 -35.86 1.14 2.31
N VAL A 495 -34.83 1.69 2.94
CA VAL A 495 -33.68 2.32 2.27
C VAL A 495 -32.37 1.82 2.87
N ILE A 496 -31.43 1.44 2.01
CA ILE A 496 -30.11 0.93 2.36
C ILE A 496 -29.07 1.86 1.77
N ILE A 497 -28.45 2.68 2.62
CA ILE A 497 -27.41 3.63 2.23
C ILE A 497 -26.13 2.84 1.91
N SER A 498 -25.61 3.00 0.70
CA SER A 498 -24.41 2.31 0.22
C SER A 498 -23.09 2.93 0.71
N ALA A 499 -23.11 3.66 1.81
CA ALA A 499 -21.95 4.30 2.44
C ALA A 499 -22.20 4.49 3.96
N PRO A 500 -21.15 4.77 4.77
CA PRO A 500 -21.34 5.09 6.18
C PRO A 500 -22.18 6.38 6.33
N PRO A 501 -23.15 6.40 7.25
CA PRO A 501 -24.03 7.55 7.44
C PRO A 501 -23.30 8.66 8.21
N LYS A 502 -23.76 9.90 8.03
CA LYS A 502 -23.21 11.09 8.72
C LYS A 502 -23.83 11.33 10.10
N ASP A 503 -24.81 10.52 10.48
CA ASP A 503 -25.63 10.65 11.69
C ASP A 503 -25.75 9.30 12.43
N ALA A 504 -26.91 9.06 13.06
CA ALA A 504 -27.19 7.91 13.91
C ALA A 504 -27.87 6.72 13.20
N VAL A 505 -28.02 6.75 11.85
CA VAL A 505 -28.56 5.60 11.09
C VAL A 505 -27.81 4.31 11.45
N PRO A 506 -28.51 3.20 11.74
CA PRO A 506 -27.87 1.94 12.11
C PRO A 506 -27.06 1.37 10.93
N MET A 507 -25.89 0.82 11.23
CA MET A 507 -25.06 0.10 10.28
C MET A 507 -25.14 -1.40 10.53
N TYR A 508 -25.34 -2.15 9.45
CA TYR A 508 -25.36 -3.61 9.48
C TYR A 508 -24.31 -4.15 8.51
N VAL A 509 -23.57 -5.16 8.98
CA VAL A 509 -22.59 -5.94 8.22
C VAL A 509 -22.99 -7.41 8.32
N MET A 510 -23.20 -8.04 7.16
CA MET A 510 -23.55 -9.45 7.05
C MET A 510 -22.48 -10.33 7.71
N GLY A 511 -22.90 -11.41 8.37
CA GLY A 511 -22.00 -12.28 9.14
C GLY A 511 -21.40 -11.68 10.43
N VAL A 512 -21.64 -10.39 10.72
CA VAL A 512 -21.12 -9.71 11.92
C VAL A 512 -22.23 -9.29 12.89
N ASN A 513 -23.14 -8.41 12.46
CA ASN A 513 -24.19 -7.87 13.33
C ASN A 513 -25.57 -7.75 12.67
N HIS A 514 -25.71 -8.17 11.40
CA HIS A 514 -26.96 -8.10 10.64
C HIS A 514 -28.20 -8.67 11.37
N GLU A 515 -28.06 -9.74 12.16
CA GLU A 515 -29.13 -10.35 12.96
C GLU A 515 -29.74 -9.40 14.02
N ASN A 516 -29.09 -8.27 14.32
CA ASN A 516 -29.62 -7.23 15.20
C ASN A 516 -30.57 -6.24 14.48
N TYR A 517 -30.77 -6.41 13.16
CA TYR A 517 -31.71 -5.64 12.36
C TYR A 517 -33.14 -5.76 12.90
N LYS A 518 -33.88 -4.65 12.85
CA LYS A 518 -35.26 -4.56 13.32
C LYS A 518 -36.15 -4.07 12.20
N SER A 519 -37.33 -4.65 12.07
CA SER A 519 -38.33 -4.21 11.09
C SER A 519 -38.84 -2.78 11.30
N THR A 520 -38.55 -2.16 12.45
CA THR A 520 -38.73 -0.73 12.71
C THR A 520 -37.74 0.18 11.97
N ASP A 521 -36.58 -0.35 11.58
CA ASP A 521 -35.50 0.44 10.99
C ASP A 521 -35.84 0.68 9.52
N THR A 522 -36.34 1.89 9.20
CA THR A 522 -36.79 2.26 7.85
C THR A 522 -35.64 2.68 6.92
N VAL A 523 -34.56 3.18 7.51
CA VAL A 523 -33.31 3.53 6.84
C VAL A 523 -32.18 2.83 7.58
N VAL A 524 -31.32 2.14 6.84
CA VAL A 524 -30.11 1.49 7.36
C VAL A 524 -28.90 1.82 6.46
N SER A 525 -27.70 1.45 6.88
CA SER A 525 -26.49 1.55 6.07
C SER A 525 -25.76 0.21 6.02
N ASN A 526 -25.22 -0.15 4.85
CA ASN A 526 -24.33 -1.30 4.67
C ASN A 526 -22.87 -1.00 5.10
N ALA A 527 -22.65 0.07 5.87
CA ALA A 527 -21.35 0.63 6.24
C ALA A 527 -20.48 1.02 5.03
N SER A 528 -19.23 0.55 4.94
CA SER A 528 -18.34 0.71 3.79
C SER A 528 -17.70 -0.61 3.40
N CYS A 529 -17.14 -0.68 2.19
CA CYS A 529 -16.27 -1.77 1.73
C CYS A 529 -15.19 -2.15 2.76
N THR A 530 -14.37 -1.19 3.21
CA THR A 530 -13.33 -1.42 4.23
C THR A 530 -13.90 -1.89 5.58
N THR A 531 -15.10 -1.45 5.97
CA THR A 531 -15.75 -1.90 7.21
C THR A 531 -16.25 -3.34 7.07
N ASN A 532 -16.79 -3.71 5.90
CA ASN A 532 -17.19 -5.09 5.59
C ASN A 532 -15.99 -6.04 5.51
N CYS A 533 -14.81 -5.55 5.10
CA CYS A 533 -13.56 -6.33 5.16
C CYS A 533 -13.02 -6.48 6.60
N LEU A 534 -12.91 -5.37 7.33
CA LEU A 534 -12.27 -5.36 8.64
C LEU A 534 -13.13 -6.03 9.73
N ALA A 535 -14.46 -5.90 9.71
CA ALA A 535 -15.31 -6.34 10.80
C ALA A 535 -15.39 -7.88 10.98
N PRO A 536 -15.52 -8.72 9.93
CA PRO A 536 -15.48 -10.18 10.07
C PRO A 536 -14.15 -10.66 10.67
N LEU A 537 -13.02 -10.22 10.10
CA LEU A 537 -11.68 -10.52 10.61
C LEU A 537 -11.52 -10.08 12.08
N THR A 538 -11.99 -8.87 12.40
CA THR A 538 -11.98 -8.35 13.78
C THR A 538 -12.79 -9.23 14.72
N LYS A 539 -14.01 -9.64 14.35
CA LYS A 539 -14.90 -10.46 15.17
C LYS A 539 -14.25 -11.80 15.52
N VAL A 540 -13.71 -12.53 14.53
CA VAL A 540 -13.04 -13.82 14.77
C VAL A 540 -11.86 -13.68 15.72
N VAL A 541 -10.98 -12.71 15.47
CA VAL A 541 -9.76 -12.51 16.27
C VAL A 541 -10.08 -12.02 17.68
N HIS A 542 -11.10 -11.16 17.82
CA HIS A 542 -11.56 -10.69 19.13
C HIS A 542 -12.21 -11.83 19.94
N GLU A 543 -13.05 -12.66 19.34
CA GLU A 543 -13.76 -13.72 20.07
C GLU A 543 -12.84 -14.89 20.47
N ASN A 544 -11.74 -15.12 19.74
CA ASN A 544 -10.77 -16.19 20.06
C ASN A 544 -9.58 -15.76 20.94
N PHE A 545 -9.16 -14.49 20.84
CA PHE A 545 -7.91 -13.98 21.44
C PHE A 545 -8.03 -12.61 22.14
N GLY A 546 -9.16 -11.91 21.97
CA GLY A 546 -9.46 -10.60 22.55
C GLY A 546 -8.53 -9.50 22.05
N ILE A 547 -8.97 -8.68 21.10
CA ILE A 547 -8.21 -7.50 20.67
C ILE A 547 -8.32 -6.42 21.75
N VAL A 548 -7.16 -5.99 22.29
CA VAL A 548 -7.07 -4.90 23.26
C VAL A 548 -7.09 -3.55 22.55
N GLU A 549 -6.28 -3.43 21.49
CA GLU A 549 -6.12 -2.22 20.69
C GLU A 549 -5.63 -2.57 19.28
N GLY A 550 -5.98 -1.75 18.29
CA GLY A 550 -5.58 -1.96 16.90
C GLY A 550 -5.60 -0.70 16.04
N LEU A 551 -4.65 -0.64 15.12
CA LEU A 551 -4.43 0.45 14.18
C LEU A 551 -4.42 -0.13 12.76
N MET A 552 -5.40 0.27 11.96
CA MET A 552 -5.62 -0.22 10.60
C MET A 552 -5.06 0.75 9.56
N THR A 553 -4.51 0.20 8.48
CA THR A 553 -4.27 0.91 7.22
C THR A 553 -4.94 0.14 6.10
N THR A 554 -5.57 0.83 5.14
CA THR A 554 -5.98 0.18 3.89
C THR A 554 -5.25 0.79 2.71
N VAL A 555 -4.60 -0.05 1.92
CA VAL A 555 -4.10 0.33 0.60
C VAL A 555 -5.27 0.11 -0.35
N HIS A 556 -5.83 1.22 -0.85
CA HIS A 556 -7.15 1.25 -1.46
C HIS A 556 -7.05 1.64 -2.94
N ALA A 557 -7.85 0.99 -3.78
CA ALA A 557 -8.01 1.35 -5.19
C ALA A 557 -8.50 2.79 -5.38
N MET A 558 -8.34 3.31 -6.60
CA MET A 558 -8.92 4.58 -7.01
C MET A 558 -10.45 4.57 -6.89
N THR A 559 -11.03 5.76 -6.67
CA THR A 559 -12.48 5.93 -6.45
C THR A 559 -12.99 7.15 -7.22
N ALA A 560 -14.27 7.13 -7.61
CA ALA A 560 -14.92 8.17 -8.43
C ALA A 560 -15.03 9.58 -7.77
N THR A 561 -14.51 9.74 -6.55
CA THR A 561 -14.34 11.04 -5.88
C THR A 561 -12.99 11.70 -6.15
N GLN A 562 -12.01 10.96 -6.68
CA GLN A 562 -10.68 11.47 -7.04
C GLN A 562 -10.67 12.05 -8.46
N LEU A 563 -9.61 12.80 -8.80
CA LEU A 563 -9.45 13.44 -10.11
C LEU A 563 -8.38 12.76 -10.97
N THR A 564 -8.57 12.80 -12.29
CA THR A 564 -7.66 12.23 -13.30
C THR A 564 -6.39 13.06 -13.49
N VAL A 565 -6.43 14.33 -13.10
CA VAL A 565 -5.34 15.32 -13.07
C VAL A 565 -5.57 16.25 -11.88
N ASP A 566 -4.55 16.98 -11.44
CA ASP A 566 -4.64 17.91 -10.31
C ASP A 566 -5.76 18.96 -10.51
N GLY A 567 -6.64 19.08 -9.53
CA GLY A 567 -7.78 20.00 -9.57
C GLY A 567 -8.52 20.16 -8.23
N PRO A 568 -9.53 21.04 -8.16
CA PRO A 568 -10.25 21.33 -6.92
C PRO A 568 -11.20 20.19 -6.52
N SER A 569 -10.90 19.54 -5.40
CA SER A 569 -11.74 18.50 -4.80
C SER A 569 -13.16 19.00 -4.51
N ARG A 570 -14.17 18.15 -4.71
CA ARG A 570 -15.59 18.50 -4.53
C ARG A 570 -15.85 19.08 -3.13
N GLY A 571 -16.26 20.35 -3.07
CA GLY A 571 -16.54 21.06 -1.83
C GLY A 571 -15.30 21.50 -1.02
N GLY A 572 -14.09 21.36 -1.55
CA GLY A 572 -12.86 21.94 -0.99
C GLY A 572 -12.35 21.30 0.31
N LYS A 573 -12.66 20.03 0.60
CA LYS A 573 -12.36 19.37 1.89
C LYS A 573 -11.23 18.33 1.87
N ASP A 574 -11.21 17.43 0.88
CA ASP A 574 -10.17 16.40 0.74
C ASP A 574 -9.16 16.86 -0.33
N TRP A 575 -8.23 17.75 0.02
CA TRP A 575 -7.30 18.36 -0.94
C TRP A 575 -6.38 17.31 -1.58
N ARG A 576 -5.92 16.33 -0.80
CA ARG A 576 -5.10 15.20 -1.27
C ARG A 576 -5.84 14.40 -2.34
N GLY A 577 -7.15 14.13 -2.15
CA GLY A 577 -8.02 13.49 -3.13
C GLY A 577 -8.23 14.26 -4.45
N GLY A 578 -7.87 15.55 -4.52
CA GLY A 578 -7.90 16.37 -5.74
C GLY A 578 -6.65 16.24 -6.61
N ARG A 579 -5.61 15.55 -6.14
CA ARG A 579 -4.37 15.30 -6.89
C ARG A 579 -4.53 14.13 -7.85
N CYS A 580 -3.70 14.10 -8.89
CA CYS A 580 -3.67 13.13 -9.97
C CYS A 580 -3.64 11.67 -9.45
N ALA A 581 -4.78 10.99 -9.53
CA ALA A 581 -4.98 9.67 -8.95
C ALA A 581 -4.13 8.56 -9.59
N SER A 582 -3.77 8.72 -10.86
CA SER A 582 -3.03 7.72 -11.65
C SER A 582 -1.50 7.75 -11.44
N GLN A 583 -0.98 8.72 -10.69
CA GLN A 583 0.46 8.90 -10.47
C GLN A 583 0.87 8.98 -9.00
N ASN A 584 -0.10 8.91 -8.07
CA ASN A 584 0.14 9.15 -6.65
C ASN A 584 -0.23 8.01 -5.73
N ILE A 585 0.56 7.86 -4.66
CA ILE A 585 0.07 7.38 -3.36
C ILE A 585 -0.55 8.59 -2.66
N ILE A 586 -1.82 8.51 -2.27
CA ILE A 586 -2.59 9.61 -1.70
C ILE A 586 -3.11 9.22 -0.30
N PRO A 587 -2.56 9.77 0.80
CA PRO A 587 -3.11 9.56 2.13
C PRO A 587 -4.54 10.10 2.24
N SER A 588 -5.41 9.39 2.94
CA SER A 588 -6.81 9.77 3.11
C SER A 588 -7.36 9.26 4.45
N SER A 589 -8.06 10.11 5.19
CA SER A 589 -8.70 9.74 6.46
C SER A 589 -9.84 8.76 6.23
N THR A 590 -9.96 7.69 7.03
CA THR A 590 -11.11 6.77 6.96
C THR A 590 -11.76 6.53 8.32
N GLY A 591 -13.10 6.58 8.33
CA GLY A 591 -13.90 6.21 9.50
C GLY A 591 -14.06 4.71 9.70
N ALA A 592 -13.63 3.87 8.75
CA ALA A 592 -13.98 2.45 8.70
C ALA A 592 -13.60 1.65 9.95
N ALA A 593 -12.39 1.83 10.49
CA ALA A 593 -11.99 1.15 11.73
C ALA A 593 -12.80 1.60 12.96
N LYS A 594 -13.15 2.89 13.05
CA LYS A 594 -14.05 3.39 14.10
C LYS A 594 -15.49 2.88 13.92
N ALA A 595 -15.91 2.67 12.66
CA ALA A 595 -17.22 2.07 12.33
C ALA A 595 -17.32 0.60 12.74
N VAL A 596 -16.20 -0.15 12.82
CA VAL A 596 -16.21 -1.51 13.41
C VAL A 596 -16.69 -1.47 14.87
N GLY A 597 -16.32 -0.45 15.64
CA GLY A 597 -16.83 -0.23 17.00
C GLY A 597 -18.33 0.08 17.11
N LYS A 598 -19.01 0.41 15.99
CA LYS A 598 -20.48 0.54 15.93
C LYS A 598 -21.19 -0.79 15.61
N VAL A 599 -20.52 -1.74 14.94
CA VAL A 599 -21.08 -3.06 14.59
C VAL A 599 -20.63 -4.17 15.55
N ILE A 600 -19.50 -3.99 16.23
CA ILE A 600 -19.00 -4.82 17.34
C ILE A 600 -18.78 -3.88 18.54
N PRO A 601 -19.76 -3.73 19.45
CA PRO A 601 -19.69 -2.75 20.54
C PRO A 601 -18.44 -2.88 21.43
N ASP A 602 -17.97 -4.10 21.67
CA ASP A 602 -16.76 -4.38 22.46
C ASP A 602 -15.46 -3.89 21.79
N MET A 603 -15.52 -3.48 20.53
CA MET A 603 -14.41 -2.87 19.78
C MET A 603 -14.49 -1.33 19.71
N ASN A 604 -15.53 -0.72 20.30
CA ASN A 604 -15.65 0.73 20.38
C ASN A 604 -14.45 1.34 21.13
N GLY A 605 -13.89 2.43 20.58
CA GLY A 605 -12.69 3.09 21.12
C GLY A 605 -11.37 2.31 20.99
N LYS A 606 -11.39 1.03 20.60
CA LYS A 606 -10.19 0.16 20.49
C LYS A 606 -9.60 0.08 19.08
N LEU A 607 -10.32 0.55 18.06
CA LEU A 607 -9.90 0.52 16.65
C LEU A 607 -9.99 1.90 16.00
N THR A 608 -8.91 2.30 15.31
CA THR A 608 -8.87 3.45 14.39
C THR A 608 -7.95 3.14 13.21
N GLY A 609 -7.91 4.00 12.19
CA GLY A 609 -7.06 3.76 11.03
C GLY A 609 -7.07 4.87 9.98
N MET A 610 -6.29 4.65 8.93
CA MET A 610 -6.10 5.55 7.80
C MET A 610 -6.08 4.77 6.46
N ALA A 611 -5.97 5.45 5.34
CA ALA A 611 -5.87 4.83 4.02
C ALA A 611 -4.79 5.49 3.15
N PHE A 612 -4.18 4.69 2.27
CA PHE A 612 -3.41 5.17 1.13
C PHE A 612 -4.15 4.76 -0.15
N ARG A 613 -4.67 5.73 -0.90
CA ARG A 613 -5.25 5.49 -2.23
C ARG A 613 -4.12 5.36 -3.24
N VAL A 614 -4.18 4.37 -4.12
CA VAL A 614 -3.10 4.06 -5.07
C VAL A 614 -3.63 3.78 -6.49
N PRO A 615 -2.80 3.79 -7.54
CA PRO A 615 -3.27 3.75 -8.94
C PRO A 615 -3.80 2.38 -9.44
N THR A 616 -4.45 1.57 -8.61
CA THR A 616 -5.25 0.41 -9.09
C THR A 616 -6.71 0.83 -9.34
N PRO A 617 -7.41 0.23 -10.33
CA PRO A 617 -8.79 0.61 -10.67
C PRO A 617 -9.84 0.01 -9.72
N ASP A 618 -9.52 -1.12 -9.09
CA ASP A 618 -10.34 -1.86 -8.13
C ASP A 618 -9.44 -2.82 -7.32
N VAL A 619 -10.03 -3.48 -6.32
CA VAL A 619 -9.45 -4.31 -5.26
C VAL A 619 -8.54 -3.54 -4.32
N SER A 620 -8.83 -3.70 -3.04
CA SER A 620 -8.16 -3.06 -1.93
C SER A 620 -7.72 -4.09 -0.89
N VAL A 621 -6.83 -3.69 0.02
CA VAL A 621 -6.32 -4.56 1.09
C VAL A 621 -6.33 -3.83 2.44
N VAL A 622 -6.73 -4.55 3.49
CA VAL A 622 -6.64 -4.14 4.89
C VAL A 622 -5.38 -4.73 5.51
N ASP A 623 -4.62 -3.86 6.17
CA ASP A 623 -3.58 -4.17 7.15
C ASP A 623 -4.14 -3.83 8.53
N LEU A 624 -4.43 -4.85 9.35
CA LEU A 624 -4.78 -4.67 10.75
C LEU A 624 -3.58 -5.02 11.61
N THR A 625 -2.95 -4.00 12.20
CA THR A 625 -1.92 -4.19 13.23
C THR A 625 -2.56 -4.07 14.61
N CYS A 626 -2.55 -5.14 15.40
CA CYS A 626 -3.29 -5.19 16.66
C CYS A 626 -2.55 -5.95 17.78
N ARG A 627 -2.94 -5.65 19.02
CA ARG A 627 -2.44 -6.32 20.23
C ARG A 627 -3.51 -7.21 20.85
N LEU A 628 -3.17 -8.48 21.06
CA LEU A 628 -4.03 -9.52 21.61
C LEU A 628 -3.90 -9.59 23.13
N SER A 629 -5.01 -9.88 23.81
CA SER A 629 -5.08 -10.04 25.27
C SER A 629 -4.59 -11.42 25.73
N LYS A 630 -4.96 -12.45 24.97
CA LYS A 630 -4.48 -13.82 25.08
C LYS A 630 -3.37 -14.01 24.05
N PRO A 631 -2.17 -14.52 24.43
CA PRO A 631 -1.13 -14.85 23.47
C PRO A 631 -1.59 -15.98 22.55
N ALA A 632 -1.19 -15.91 21.29
CA ALA A 632 -1.46 -16.92 20.26
C ALA A 632 -0.31 -16.99 19.27
N LYS A 633 0.02 -18.20 18.79
CA LYS A 633 0.88 -18.38 17.62
C LYS A 633 0.13 -17.96 16.35
N TYR A 634 0.87 -17.54 15.33
CA TYR A 634 0.28 -17.06 14.10
C TYR A 634 -0.61 -18.13 13.45
N GLU A 635 -0.16 -19.38 13.50
CA GLU A 635 -0.83 -20.58 13.03
C GLU A 635 -2.17 -20.83 13.75
N GLU A 636 -2.30 -20.45 15.03
CA GLU A 636 -3.55 -20.54 15.79
C GLU A 636 -4.56 -19.46 15.34
N ILE A 637 -4.07 -18.25 15.07
CA ILE A 637 -4.88 -17.13 14.55
C ILE A 637 -5.38 -17.46 13.14
N VAL A 638 -4.47 -17.95 12.28
CA VAL A 638 -4.76 -18.48 10.94
C VAL A 638 -5.83 -19.57 11.04
N LYS A 639 -5.66 -20.56 11.93
CA LYS A 639 -6.65 -21.65 12.09
C LYS A 639 -8.03 -21.11 12.47
N ALA A 640 -8.12 -20.22 13.45
CA ALA A 640 -9.39 -19.62 13.86
C ALA A 640 -10.11 -18.88 12.71
N ILE A 641 -9.34 -18.20 11.84
CA ILE A 641 -9.85 -17.55 10.63
C ILE A 641 -10.34 -18.59 9.61
N LYS A 642 -9.57 -19.65 9.34
CA LYS A 642 -9.98 -20.74 8.43
C LYS A 642 -11.23 -21.47 8.92
N ASP A 643 -11.32 -21.75 10.23
CA ASP A 643 -12.49 -22.37 10.87
C ASP A 643 -13.74 -21.48 10.72
N ALA A 644 -13.61 -20.17 10.98
CA ALA A 644 -14.72 -19.22 10.86
C ALA A 644 -15.22 -19.04 9.42
N ALA A 645 -14.29 -18.96 8.46
CA ALA A 645 -14.58 -18.90 7.03
C ALA A 645 -15.25 -20.19 6.50
N ALA A 646 -14.87 -21.36 7.01
CA ALA A 646 -15.52 -22.62 6.66
C ALA A 646 -16.93 -22.78 7.28
N GLY A 647 -17.14 -22.18 8.46
CA GLY A 647 -18.38 -22.25 9.25
C GLY A 647 -19.20 -20.95 9.24
N PRO A 648 -19.32 -20.24 10.39
CA PRO A 648 -20.32 -19.19 10.60
C PRO A 648 -20.19 -17.93 9.73
N MET A 649 -19.04 -17.72 9.06
CA MET A 649 -18.82 -16.56 8.18
C MET A 649 -18.68 -16.94 6.70
N LYS A 650 -19.00 -18.18 6.33
CA LYS A 650 -18.90 -18.70 4.95
C LYS A 650 -19.58 -17.78 3.93
N GLY A 651 -18.81 -17.31 2.95
CA GLY A 651 -19.26 -16.39 1.89
C GLY A 651 -19.14 -14.89 2.24
N VAL A 652 -18.89 -14.56 3.51
CA VAL A 652 -18.52 -13.21 3.99
C VAL A 652 -17.02 -13.12 4.23
N LEU A 653 -16.47 -14.09 4.97
CA LEU A 653 -15.04 -14.27 5.22
C LEU A 653 -14.54 -15.50 4.45
N ASP A 654 -13.38 -15.36 3.84
CA ASP A 654 -12.67 -16.39 3.08
C ASP A 654 -11.14 -16.28 3.36
N TRP A 655 -10.32 -17.16 2.80
CA TRP A 655 -8.86 -17.14 3.00
C TRP A 655 -8.07 -17.72 1.83
N THR A 656 -6.76 -17.41 1.79
CA THR A 656 -5.79 -18.03 0.87
C THR A 656 -4.41 -18.17 1.51
N ASP A 657 -3.68 -19.22 1.11
CA ASP A 657 -2.26 -19.43 1.36
C ASP A 657 -1.43 -19.44 0.04
N GLU A 658 -1.98 -18.89 -1.04
CA GLU A 658 -1.31 -18.76 -2.35
C GLU A 658 -0.53 -17.43 -2.51
N GLU A 659 0.26 -17.31 -3.58
CA GLU A 659 1.06 -16.10 -3.88
C GLU A 659 0.26 -15.04 -4.65
N VAL A 660 -0.80 -14.55 -4.02
CA VAL A 660 -1.82 -13.66 -4.61
C VAL A 660 -1.39 -12.18 -4.73
N VAL A 661 -2.01 -11.47 -5.68
CA VAL A 661 -1.97 -10.01 -5.86
C VAL A 661 -3.37 -9.46 -6.13
N SER A 662 -3.57 -8.13 -6.11
CA SER A 662 -4.92 -7.55 -6.14
C SER A 662 -5.79 -7.97 -7.32
N THR A 663 -5.24 -8.14 -8.53
CA THR A 663 -6.05 -8.53 -9.71
C THR A 663 -6.69 -9.91 -9.57
N ASP A 664 -6.17 -10.77 -8.70
CA ASP A 664 -6.69 -12.14 -8.49
C ASP A 664 -8.04 -12.13 -7.74
N PHE A 665 -8.38 -11.02 -7.09
CA PHE A 665 -9.64 -10.84 -6.35
C PHE A 665 -10.70 -10.04 -7.12
N VAL A 666 -10.44 -9.64 -8.38
CA VAL A 666 -11.40 -8.86 -9.17
C VAL A 666 -12.65 -9.70 -9.44
N THR A 667 -13.80 -9.22 -8.97
CA THR A 667 -15.11 -9.90 -8.98
C THR A 667 -15.23 -11.05 -7.95
N CYS A 668 -14.39 -11.08 -6.91
CA CYS A 668 -14.59 -11.96 -5.75
C CYS A 668 -15.76 -11.48 -4.87
N LYS A 669 -16.61 -12.41 -4.43
CA LYS A 669 -17.83 -12.10 -3.67
C LYS A 669 -17.63 -11.96 -2.16
N ALA A 670 -16.55 -12.48 -1.59
CA ALA A 670 -16.28 -12.38 -0.15
C ALA A 670 -16.02 -10.91 0.25
N SER A 671 -16.41 -10.54 1.47
CA SER A 671 -16.14 -9.21 2.02
C SER A 671 -14.70 -9.06 2.49
N SER A 672 -14.09 -10.16 2.91
CA SER A 672 -12.76 -10.28 3.49
C SER A 672 -12.16 -11.60 3.01
N ILE A 673 -11.02 -11.57 2.32
CA ILE A 673 -10.20 -12.75 2.02
C ILE A 673 -8.87 -12.60 2.74
N PHE A 674 -8.65 -13.37 3.79
CA PHE A 674 -7.43 -13.34 4.60
C PHE A 674 -6.23 -13.94 3.83
N ASP A 675 -5.11 -13.22 3.77
CA ASP A 675 -3.87 -13.64 3.11
C ASP A 675 -2.88 -14.14 4.17
N GLU A 676 -2.84 -15.47 4.36
CA GLU A 676 -2.03 -16.12 5.39
C GLU A 676 -0.54 -15.77 5.26
N LYS A 677 -0.04 -15.68 4.02
CA LYS A 677 1.40 -15.48 3.76
C LYS A 677 1.84 -14.01 3.78
N ALA A 678 0.91 -13.07 3.58
CA ALA A 678 1.22 -11.65 3.72
C ALA A 678 1.23 -11.18 5.18
N GLY A 679 0.39 -11.77 6.05
CA GLY A 679 0.37 -11.44 7.48
C GLY A 679 1.64 -11.88 8.23
N ILE A 680 1.92 -11.25 9.36
CA ILE A 680 3.13 -11.48 10.15
C ILE A 680 2.92 -11.16 11.63
N SER A 681 3.38 -12.05 12.51
CA SER A 681 3.48 -11.78 13.95
C SER A 681 4.90 -11.32 14.31
N LEU A 682 5.02 -10.30 15.18
CA LEU A 682 6.29 -9.95 15.81
C LEU A 682 6.53 -10.83 17.05
N ASN A 683 5.47 -11.06 17.82
CA ASN A 683 5.41 -11.93 18.99
C ASN A 683 3.96 -12.41 19.18
N ASP A 684 3.75 -13.35 20.11
CA ASP A 684 2.46 -14.01 20.36
C ASP A 684 1.30 -13.05 20.75
N ASN A 685 1.60 -11.80 21.12
CA ASN A 685 0.60 -10.79 21.47
C ASN A 685 0.51 -9.64 20.44
N PHE A 686 1.41 -9.54 19.44
CA PHE A 686 1.45 -8.39 18.54
C PHE A 686 1.62 -8.80 17.08
N VAL A 687 0.55 -8.60 16.29
CA VAL A 687 0.35 -9.20 14.97
C VAL A 687 -0.16 -8.19 13.95
N LYS A 688 0.29 -8.36 12.69
CA LYS A 688 -0.23 -7.70 11.49
C LYS A 688 -0.98 -8.75 10.66
N LEU A 689 -2.29 -8.56 10.52
CA LEU A 689 -3.18 -9.41 9.72
C LEU A 689 -3.54 -8.69 8.41
N VAL A 690 -3.56 -9.45 7.32
CA VAL A 690 -3.80 -8.91 5.96
C VAL A 690 -5.07 -9.53 5.39
N SER A 691 -5.97 -8.70 4.86
CA SER A 691 -7.16 -9.18 4.15
C SER A 691 -7.46 -8.36 2.91
N TRP A 692 -7.59 -9.06 1.78
CA TRP A 692 -8.08 -8.52 0.52
C TRP A 692 -9.59 -8.29 0.57
N TYR A 693 -10.06 -7.37 -0.28
CA TYR A 693 -11.48 -7.17 -0.57
C TYR A 693 -11.65 -6.51 -1.94
N ASP A 694 -12.55 -7.08 -2.75
CA ASP A 694 -13.11 -6.35 -3.88
C ASP A 694 -14.03 -5.26 -3.31
N ASN A 695 -13.59 -4.01 -3.45
CA ASN A 695 -14.24 -2.86 -2.82
C ASN A 695 -15.52 -2.41 -3.53
N GLU A 696 -15.81 -2.93 -4.73
CA GLU A 696 -17.04 -2.62 -5.47
C GLU A 696 -18.01 -3.80 -5.51
N TRP A 697 -17.58 -4.97 -6.00
CA TRP A 697 -18.40 -6.15 -6.20
C TRP A 697 -18.67 -6.91 -4.90
N GLY A 698 -17.65 -7.19 -4.07
CA GLY A 698 -17.85 -7.86 -2.78
C GLY A 698 -18.82 -7.06 -1.90
N TYR A 699 -18.62 -5.74 -1.86
CA TYR A 699 -19.52 -4.79 -1.20
C TYR A 699 -20.94 -4.75 -1.82
N SER A 700 -21.06 -4.80 -3.15
CA SER A 700 -22.37 -4.81 -3.83
C SER A 700 -23.16 -6.09 -3.57
N ASN A 701 -22.50 -7.26 -3.46
CA ASN A 701 -23.16 -8.51 -3.07
C ASN A 701 -23.68 -8.40 -1.62
N ARG A 702 -22.89 -7.85 -0.69
CA ARG A 702 -23.35 -7.59 0.69
C ARG A 702 -24.59 -6.70 0.77
N LEU A 703 -24.71 -5.68 -0.08
CA LEU A 703 -25.87 -4.79 -0.09
C LEU A 703 -27.14 -5.53 -0.56
N VAL A 704 -27.04 -6.37 -1.59
CA VAL A 704 -28.16 -7.24 -2.03
C VAL A 704 -28.53 -8.26 -0.95
N GLU A 705 -27.56 -8.89 -0.31
CA GLU A 705 -27.79 -9.85 0.77
C GLU A 705 -28.41 -9.22 2.02
N LEU A 706 -27.99 -8.00 2.39
CA LEU A 706 -28.62 -7.23 3.46
C LEU A 706 -30.08 -6.90 3.11
N ALA A 707 -30.37 -6.52 1.87
CA ALA A 707 -31.75 -6.30 1.42
C ALA A 707 -32.61 -7.56 1.54
N ILE A 708 -32.10 -8.72 1.11
CA ILE A 708 -32.79 -10.02 1.22
C ILE A 708 -33.02 -10.38 2.70
N HIS A 709 -32.01 -10.19 3.56
CA HIS A 709 -32.13 -10.43 5.00
C HIS A 709 -33.20 -9.53 5.64
N MET A 710 -33.19 -8.23 5.34
CA MET A 710 -34.22 -7.30 5.82
C MET A 710 -35.62 -7.74 5.36
N LYS A 711 -35.79 -8.12 4.09
CA LYS A 711 -37.07 -8.63 3.56
C LYS A 711 -37.53 -9.88 4.33
N LYS A 712 -36.62 -10.82 4.60
CA LYS A 712 -36.91 -12.05 5.37
C LYS A 712 -37.32 -11.78 6.83
N VAL A 713 -36.86 -10.68 7.42
CA VAL A 713 -37.22 -10.25 8.79
C VAL A 713 -38.50 -9.38 8.81
N ASP A 714 -38.77 -8.63 7.74
CA ASP A 714 -39.94 -7.74 7.62
C ASP A 714 -41.23 -8.47 7.19
N GLY A 715 -41.13 -9.51 6.34
CA GLY A 715 -42.25 -10.21 5.70
C GLY A 715 -42.41 -9.87 4.21
#